data_AF-A0A1B0CVY7-F1
#
_entry.id   AF-A0A1B0CVY7-F1
#
_cell.length_a   1.000
_cell.length_b   1.000
_cell.length_c   1.000
_cell.angle_alpha   90.00
_cell.angle_beta   90.00
_cell.angle_gamma   90.00
#
_symmetry.space_group_name_H-M   'P 1'
#
loop_
_entity.id
_entity.type
_entity.pdbx_description
1 polymer ?
#
loop_
_entity_poly.entity_id
_entity_poly.type
_entity_poly.pdbx_seq_one_letter_code
_entity_poly.pdbx_strand_id
1 'polypeptide(L)'
;MFRPLGSRLGAVGYIQRSCRSLFVGAPPVASETVREVPTLTDTFGRNHTYLRISLTERCNLRCQYCMPEEGVQLTRREELLSTEEMFKLAELFVREGVRKIRLTGGEPTVRKDIVDIVGGLKKIPQLESVSITTNALILTRILVPLQRAGLDGLNISLDSLIPGKFERITRRKGFERVIAGIDLAIQLGYRPKVNCVVMKGLNEEEIVDFVAFTQDRNVDVRFIEYMPFTGNKWETDKMVSFRDMMTRIKEKFPDFHALPNGPNDTSKAFKVPTFAGQVGFITSMTEHFCGTCNRLRITADGNLKVCLFGNTEISLRDALRGGCSESDLIAMISAAVNRKKKQHAGGAPQLDGMVRDLLAVQRVNVHGLRFMSTGSLSHVTPEGKAKMVDVSGKSVSQREARARAVVAVGPQIAHLIRSNEIRKGDVLSVSKIAAILASKRTSEIIPLCHNIPLSLVDVTTKLNTQTNEVIVESLVRCDGKTGVEMEALTAVTVAALTIYDMCKAVSHDIVIRDVMLVAKSGGKSDFARREEPKEELKTITLKYNRSPAEEKDEHSPMAPRGAPQLDGMVRDLLAVQRVNVHGLRFMSTGSLSHVTPEGKAKMVDVSGKSVSQREARARAVVAIAAILASKRTSEIIPLCHNIPLSLVDVTTKLNTQTNEVIVESLVRCDGKTGVEMEALTAVTVAALTIYDMCKAVSHDIVIRDVMLVAKSGGKSDFARREEPKEELKTITLKYNRSPAEEKDERFYPTPI
;
A
#
# COMPACT_ATOMS: atom_id res chain seq x y z
N MET A 1 58.74 5.18 -37.65
CA MET A 1 59.96 4.36 -37.77
C MET A 1 60.05 3.45 -36.56
N PHE A 2 59.67 2.17 -36.74
CA PHE A 2 60.45 0.93 -36.46
C PHE A 2 60.58 0.59 -34.94
N ARG A 3 59.81 -0.31 -34.30
CA ARG A 3 59.65 -1.81 -34.38
C ARG A 3 60.99 -2.59 -34.19
N PRO A 4 61.03 -3.91 -33.85
CA PRO A 4 60.12 -4.85 -33.14
C PRO A 4 60.89 -5.88 -32.21
N LEU A 5 60.32 -6.89 -31.50
CA LEU A 5 59.93 -8.29 -31.86
C LEU A 5 59.71 -9.06 -30.51
N GLY A 6 58.76 -9.99 -30.28
CA GLY A 6 58.56 -11.32 -30.91
C GLY A 6 59.55 -12.35 -30.32
N SER A 7 59.28 -13.60 -29.91
CA SER A 7 58.27 -14.64 -30.23
C SER A 7 58.55 -15.90 -29.37
N ARG A 8 57.53 -16.54 -28.74
CA ARG A 8 56.95 -17.89 -29.01
C ARG A 8 57.88 -19.03 -29.50
N LEU A 9 57.72 -20.23 -28.88
CA LEU A 9 57.65 -21.63 -29.41
C LEU A 9 57.95 -22.60 -28.24
N GLY A 10 57.42 -23.82 -28.05
CA GLY A 10 56.49 -24.77 -28.70
C GLY A 10 56.24 -25.92 -27.68
N ALA A 11 55.08 -26.58 -27.58
CA ALA A 11 54.52 -27.62 -28.46
C ALA A 11 54.77 -29.08 -27.94
N VAL A 12 53.65 -29.79 -27.63
CA VAL A 12 53.35 -31.25 -27.80
C VAL A 12 54.17 -32.25 -26.93
N GLY A 13 53.68 -33.33 -26.31
CA GLY A 13 52.43 -34.12 -26.28
C GLY A 13 52.77 -35.63 -26.17
N TYR A 14 51.92 -36.43 -25.51
CA TYR A 14 51.89 -37.93 -25.41
C TYR A 14 52.91 -38.61 -24.45
N ILE A 15 52.63 -39.64 -23.63
CA ILE A 15 51.83 -40.89 -23.77
C ILE A 15 51.29 -41.40 -22.39
N GLN A 16 50.11 -42.04 -22.41
CA GLN A 16 49.43 -42.79 -21.34
C GLN A 16 50.22 -44.00 -20.79
N ARG A 17 50.00 -44.38 -19.52
CA ARG A 17 49.53 -45.74 -19.16
C ARG A 17 49.10 -45.88 -17.69
N SER A 18 48.09 -46.73 -17.54
CA SER A 18 47.29 -47.07 -16.36
C SER A 18 48.00 -48.05 -15.42
N CYS A 19 47.79 -47.92 -14.10
CA CYS A 19 47.58 -49.08 -13.23
C CYS A 19 46.87 -48.72 -11.91
N ARG A 20 46.04 -49.68 -11.49
CA ARG A 20 45.01 -49.64 -10.44
C ARG A 20 45.55 -49.71 -9.01
N SER A 21 44.73 -49.13 -8.13
CA SER A 21 44.36 -49.55 -6.76
C SER A 21 45.46 -49.78 -5.72
N LEU A 22 45.41 -48.99 -4.65
CA LEU A 22 45.15 -49.46 -3.28
C LEU A 22 44.87 -48.23 -2.39
N PHE A 23 43.59 -48.00 -2.10
CA PHE A 23 43.13 -47.01 -1.12
C PHE A 23 42.87 -47.74 0.19
N VAL A 24 43.55 -47.32 1.27
CA VAL A 24 43.11 -47.54 2.65
C VAL A 24 43.36 -46.25 3.46
N GLY A 25 42.27 -45.56 3.81
CA GLY A 25 42.07 -44.80 5.05
C GLY A 25 42.93 -43.56 5.34
N ALA A 26 42.50 -42.40 4.84
CA ALA A 26 42.76 -41.10 5.49
C ALA A 26 41.42 -40.55 6.02
N PRO A 27 41.38 -39.89 7.20
CA PRO A 27 40.13 -39.42 7.80
C PRO A 27 39.49 -38.32 6.96
N PRO A 28 38.16 -38.17 6.98
CA PRO A 28 37.48 -37.18 6.15
C PRO A 28 37.86 -35.78 6.62
N VAL A 29 38.49 -35.02 5.71
CA VAL A 29 38.60 -33.57 5.83
C VAL A 29 37.17 -33.04 5.88
N ALA A 30 36.78 -32.46 7.01
CA ALA A 30 35.49 -31.82 7.17
C ALA A 30 35.31 -30.82 6.02
N SER A 31 34.24 -30.99 5.24
CA SER A 31 33.86 -30.00 4.24
C SER A 31 33.56 -28.70 4.98
N GLU A 32 34.43 -27.71 4.82
CA GLU A 32 34.06 -26.33 5.09
C GLU A 32 32.86 -26.03 4.19
N THR A 33 31.68 -26.04 4.81
CA THR A 33 30.47 -25.53 4.21
C THR A 33 30.78 -24.10 3.79
N VAL A 34 30.84 -23.85 2.48
CA VAL A 34 30.83 -22.50 1.93
C VAL A 34 29.56 -21.86 2.48
N ARG A 35 29.70 -21.02 3.52
CA ARG A 35 28.58 -20.22 4.02
C ARG A 35 28.15 -19.34 2.87
N GLU A 36 27.01 -19.66 2.26
CA GLU A 36 26.35 -18.77 1.32
C GLU A 36 26.19 -17.41 2.01
N VAL A 37 26.80 -16.38 1.42
CA VAL A 37 26.65 -15.01 1.93
C VAL A 37 25.17 -14.66 1.81
N PRO A 38 24.49 -14.26 2.90
CA PRO A 38 23.11 -13.83 2.83
C PRO A 38 22.98 -12.70 1.81
N THR A 39 22.17 -12.88 0.77
CA THR A 39 21.90 -11.85 -0.23
C THR A 39 20.50 -11.30 -0.04
N LEU A 40 20.39 -9.97 0.06
CA LEU A 40 19.10 -9.28 -0.05
C LEU A 40 18.50 -9.52 -1.43
N THR A 41 17.68 -10.56 -1.53
CA THR A 41 17.05 -11.03 -2.76
C THR A 41 15.55 -10.85 -2.64
N ASP A 42 14.92 -10.28 -3.66
CA ASP A 42 13.46 -10.17 -3.69
C ASP A 42 12.77 -11.39 -4.34
N THR A 43 11.45 -11.34 -4.37
CA THR A 43 10.58 -12.39 -4.93
C THR A 43 10.71 -12.57 -6.45
N PHE A 44 11.47 -11.73 -7.13
CA PHE A 44 11.78 -11.83 -8.56
C PHE A 44 13.22 -12.32 -8.82
N GLY A 45 13.95 -12.71 -7.78
CA GLY A 45 15.33 -13.18 -7.89
C GLY A 45 16.35 -12.06 -8.13
N ARG A 46 16.00 -10.80 -7.85
CA ARG A 46 16.93 -9.67 -8.01
C ARG A 46 17.79 -9.53 -6.76
N ASN A 47 19.11 -9.64 -6.92
CA ASN A 47 20.06 -9.41 -5.83
C ASN A 47 20.31 -7.92 -5.64
N HIS A 48 20.01 -7.37 -4.46
CA HIS A 48 20.13 -5.94 -4.18
C HIS A 48 21.51 -5.55 -3.64
N THR A 49 22.45 -5.36 -4.57
CA THR A 49 23.85 -5.06 -4.26
C THR A 49 24.18 -3.56 -4.18
N TYR A 50 23.19 -2.69 -4.32
CA TYR A 50 23.40 -1.24 -4.43
C TYR A 50 22.52 -0.42 -3.49
N LEU A 51 23.14 0.25 -2.51
CA LEU A 51 22.47 1.13 -1.57
C LEU A 51 22.69 2.62 -1.89
N ARG A 52 21.62 3.40 -1.85
CA ARG A 52 21.66 4.88 -1.92
C ARG A 52 21.34 5.46 -0.54
N ILE A 53 22.22 6.28 0.01
CA ILE A 53 22.01 6.92 1.31
C ILE A 53 21.82 8.42 1.09
N SER A 54 20.72 8.97 1.59
CA SER A 54 20.45 10.40 1.61
C SER A 54 21.02 10.99 2.91
N LEU A 55 22.01 11.87 2.83
CA LEU A 55 22.75 12.34 4.01
C LEU A 55 22.13 13.58 4.67
N THR A 56 21.32 14.32 3.93
CA THR A 56 20.70 15.58 4.36
C THR A 56 19.52 15.91 3.43
N GLU A 57 18.60 16.75 3.87
CA GLU A 57 17.54 17.33 3.03
C GLU A 57 17.93 18.73 2.49
N ARG A 58 18.99 19.33 3.05
CA ARG A 58 19.44 20.67 2.65
C ARG A 58 20.04 20.64 1.25
N CYS A 59 19.74 21.66 0.47
CA CYS A 59 20.34 21.88 -0.85
C CYS A 59 20.71 23.36 -1.00
N ASN A 60 21.83 23.63 -1.66
CA ASN A 60 22.28 24.98 -2.04
C ASN A 60 21.71 25.44 -3.42
N LEU A 61 20.89 24.62 -4.08
CA LEU A 61 20.10 24.95 -5.27
C LEU A 61 18.59 24.90 -5.00
N ARG A 62 17.77 25.43 -5.93
CA ARG A 62 16.29 25.41 -5.89
C ARG A 62 15.70 25.05 -7.26
N CYS A 63 16.15 23.92 -7.80
CA CYS A 63 15.81 23.50 -9.16
C CYS A 63 14.30 23.40 -9.36
N GLN A 64 13.78 23.98 -10.44
CA GLN A 64 12.35 24.08 -10.74
C GLN A 64 11.64 22.72 -10.73
N TYR A 65 12.31 21.69 -11.23
CA TYR A 65 11.81 20.33 -11.28
C TYR A 65 12.21 19.51 -10.05
N CYS A 66 12.60 20.08 -8.92
CA CYS A 66 13.00 19.28 -7.75
C CYS A 66 12.46 19.87 -6.44
N MET A 67 12.56 21.18 -6.28
CA MET A 67 12.22 21.87 -5.04
C MET A 67 11.45 23.16 -5.35
N PRO A 68 10.44 23.51 -4.54
CA PRO A 68 9.82 24.84 -4.60
C PRO A 68 10.85 25.94 -4.40
N GLU A 69 10.52 27.16 -4.85
CA GLU A 69 11.44 28.30 -4.83
C GLU A 69 11.85 28.69 -3.42
N GLU A 70 10.87 28.66 -2.52
CA GLU A 70 10.94 28.95 -1.10
C GLU A 70 11.73 27.88 -0.33
N GLY A 71 11.96 26.72 -0.96
CA GLY A 71 12.56 25.54 -0.34
C GLY A 71 11.54 24.66 0.39
N VAL A 72 12.03 23.56 0.95
CA VAL A 72 11.21 22.60 1.71
C VAL A 72 11.35 22.82 3.21
N GLN A 73 10.30 22.50 3.96
CA GLN A 73 10.38 22.41 5.40
C GLN A 73 11.38 21.32 5.77
N LEU A 74 12.39 21.69 6.58
CA LEU A 74 13.46 20.77 6.96
C LEU A 74 13.09 20.02 8.22
N THR A 75 13.36 18.72 8.21
CA THR A 75 13.26 17.85 9.38
C THR A 75 14.22 18.32 10.49
N ARG A 76 13.79 18.21 11.76
CA ARG A 76 14.62 18.60 12.91
C ARG A 76 15.88 17.75 12.97
N ARG A 77 16.98 18.30 13.49
CA ARG A 77 18.29 17.60 13.47
C ARG A 77 18.23 16.28 14.22
N GLU A 78 17.49 16.24 15.32
CA GLU A 78 17.32 15.07 16.17
C GLU A 78 16.57 13.96 15.44
N GLU A 79 15.75 14.29 14.44
CA GLU A 79 15.02 13.34 13.60
C GLU A 79 15.84 12.89 12.38
N LEU A 80 17.04 13.41 12.14
CA LEU A 80 17.91 12.89 11.08
C LEU A 80 18.78 11.74 11.59
N LEU A 81 19.20 10.86 10.67
CA LEU A 81 20.22 9.85 10.98
C LEU A 81 21.53 10.53 11.39
N SER A 82 22.06 10.11 12.54
CA SER A 82 23.42 10.49 12.93
C SER A 82 24.46 9.80 12.04
N THR A 83 25.70 10.29 12.05
CA THR A 83 26.81 9.67 11.33
C THR A 83 27.05 8.23 11.79
N GLU A 84 26.97 7.99 13.10
CA GLU A 84 27.14 6.66 13.71
C GLU A 84 26.01 5.70 13.32
N GLU A 85 24.75 6.16 13.35
CA GLU A 85 23.60 5.36 12.93
C GLU A 85 23.71 4.99 11.44
N MET A 86 24.16 5.93 10.61
CA MET A 86 24.39 5.69 9.19
C MET A 86 25.47 4.63 8.96
N PHE A 87 26.60 4.68 9.68
CA PHE A 87 27.64 3.65 9.57
C PHE A 87 27.13 2.27 10.00
N LYS A 88 26.40 2.17 11.12
CA LYS A 88 25.78 0.91 11.56
C LYS A 88 24.88 0.31 10.48
N LEU A 89 24.03 1.13 9.86
CA LEU A 89 23.19 0.67 8.75
C LEU A 89 24.02 0.27 7.54
N ALA A 90 25.01 1.07 7.14
CA ALA A 90 25.87 0.76 6.00
C ALA A 90 26.59 -0.58 6.18
N GLU A 91 27.18 -0.83 7.36
CA GLU A 91 27.83 -2.10 7.70
C GLU A 91 26.85 -3.28 7.66
N LEU A 92 25.63 -3.09 8.16
CA LEU A 92 24.57 -4.09 8.11
C LEU A 92 24.23 -4.45 6.65
N PHE A 93 23.95 -3.45 5.81
CA PHE A 93 23.63 -3.66 4.40
C PHE A 93 24.78 -4.32 3.64
N VAL A 94 26.03 -3.96 3.93
CA VAL A 94 27.21 -4.56 3.26
C VAL A 94 27.38 -6.02 3.66
N ARG A 95 27.15 -6.37 4.93
CA ARG A 95 27.12 -7.77 5.38
C ARG A 95 26.03 -8.59 4.66
N GLU A 96 24.89 -7.98 4.38
CA GLU A 96 23.75 -8.59 3.66
C GLU A 96 23.86 -8.52 2.12
N GLY A 97 25.07 -8.29 1.59
CA GLY A 97 25.35 -8.40 0.15
C GLY A 97 25.39 -7.08 -0.63
N VAL A 98 25.21 -5.92 0.02
CA VAL A 98 25.49 -4.64 -0.64
C VAL A 98 26.99 -4.51 -0.91
N ARG A 99 27.34 -4.08 -2.12
CA ARG A 99 28.73 -3.89 -2.57
C ARG A 99 29.01 -2.47 -3.02
N LYS A 100 27.97 -1.69 -3.31
CA LYS A 100 28.08 -0.30 -3.79
C LYS A 100 27.23 0.62 -2.94
N ILE A 101 27.79 1.74 -2.50
CA ILE A 101 27.07 2.80 -1.80
C ILE A 101 27.14 4.09 -2.61
N ARG A 102 25.99 4.76 -2.77
CA ARG A 102 25.90 6.11 -3.34
C ARG A 102 25.37 7.10 -2.33
N LEU A 103 26.19 8.09 -2.01
CA LEU A 103 25.86 9.21 -1.14
C LEU A 103 25.13 10.31 -1.91
N THR A 104 23.99 10.73 -1.38
CA THR A 104 23.09 11.75 -1.95
C THR A 104 22.50 12.60 -0.83
N GLY A 105 21.44 13.36 -1.10
CA GLY A 105 20.75 14.20 -0.12
C GLY A 105 19.63 14.99 -0.78
N GLY A 106 19.44 16.23 -0.29
CA GLY A 106 19.36 17.39 -1.17
C GLY A 106 20.71 17.53 -1.90
N GLU A 107 21.68 18.22 -1.29
CA GLU A 107 23.06 18.29 -1.76
C GLU A 107 24.02 17.70 -0.71
N PRO A 108 24.63 16.52 -0.94
CA PRO A 108 25.50 15.88 0.06
C PRO A 108 26.72 16.72 0.45
N THR A 109 27.25 17.53 -0.48
CA THR A 109 28.45 18.34 -0.23
C THR A 109 28.21 19.51 0.73
N VAL A 110 26.95 19.85 1.04
CA VAL A 110 26.61 20.83 2.09
C VAL A 110 26.91 20.28 3.49
N ARG A 111 27.04 18.96 3.64
CA ARG A 111 27.33 18.31 4.92
C ARG A 111 28.81 18.44 5.27
N LYS A 112 29.13 18.97 6.45
CA LYS A 112 30.52 19.32 6.85
C LYS A 112 31.44 18.10 7.00
N ASP A 113 30.90 16.97 7.46
CA ASP A 113 31.60 15.71 7.70
C ASP A 113 31.59 14.76 6.48
N ILE A 114 31.32 15.26 5.26
CA ILE A 114 31.23 14.41 4.06
C ILE A 114 32.52 13.64 3.75
N VAL A 115 33.69 14.24 3.99
CA VAL A 115 34.99 13.61 3.76
C VAL A 115 35.19 12.46 4.76
N ASP A 116 34.84 12.68 6.03
CA ASP A 116 34.92 11.66 7.08
C ASP A 116 33.95 10.51 6.82
N ILE A 117 32.75 10.80 6.32
CA ILE A 117 31.76 9.80 5.91
C ILE A 117 32.31 8.90 4.81
N VAL A 118 32.90 9.48 3.75
CA VAL A 118 33.52 8.69 2.67
C VAL A 118 34.65 7.83 3.21
N GLY A 119 35.55 8.42 4.01
CA GLY A 119 36.68 7.71 4.60
C GLY A 119 36.25 6.58 5.54
N GLY A 120 35.19 6.78 6.32
CA GLY A 120 34.61 5.76 7.19
C GLY A 120 33.94 4.63 6.40
N LEU A 121 33.18 4.94 5.34
CA LEU A 121 32.53 3.92 4.52
C LEU A 121 33.57 3.04 3.82
N LYS A 122 34.67 3.61 3.34
CA LYS A 122 35.75 2.84 2.69
C LYS A 122 36.50 1.90 3.64
N LYS A 123 36.33 2.03 4.95
CA LYS A 123 36.86 1.07 5.94
C LYS A 123 35.97 -0.16 6.10
N ILE A 124 34.72 -0.14 5.62
CA ILE A 124 33.79 -1.27 5.74
C ILE A 124 34.29 -2.42 4.86
N PRO A 125 34.56 -3.61 5.42
CA PRO A 125 34.98 -4.77 4.63
C PRO A 125 33.93 -5.14 3.58
N GLN A 126 34.37 -5.64 2.42
CA GLN A 126 33.51 -6.05 1.28
C GLN A 126 32.80 -4.90 0.53
N LEU A 127 32.88 -3.66 0.99
CA LEU A 127 32.36 -2.52 0.23
C LEU A 127 33.32 -2.18 -0.92
N GLU A 128 32.90 -2.45 -2.15
CA GLU A 128 33.72 -2.26 -3.34
C GLU A 128 33.82 -0.79 -3.76
N SER A 129 32.70 -0.05 -3.69
CA SER A 129 32.66 1.32 -4.18
C SER A 129 31.77 2.27 -3.40
N VAL A 130 32.27 3.49 -3.21
CA VAL A 130 31.56 4.65 -2.68
C VAL A 130 31.52 5.73 -3.75
N SER A 131 30.32 6.16 -4.12
CA SER A 131 30.11 7.24 -5.08
C SER A 131 29.23 8.35 -4.52
N ILE A 132 29.26 9.53 -5.13
CA ILE A 132 28.41 10.66 -4.74
C ILE A 132 27.56 11.14 -5.92
N THR A 133 26.37 11.68 -5.63
CA THR A 133 25.61 12.51 -6.58
C THR A 133 25.52 13.94 -6.06
N THR A 134 26.05 14.90 -6.81
CA THR A 134 26.18 16.30 -6.41
C THR A 134 25.85 17.23 -7.57
N ASN A 135 25.42 18.45 -7.28
CA ASN A 135 25.36 19.55 -8.25
C ASN A 135 26.72 20.19 -8.55
N ALA A 136 27.78 19.74 -7.87
CA ALA A 136 29.17 20.12 -8.06
C ALA A 136 29.56 21.59 -7.78
N LEU A 137 28.65 22.44 -7.26
CA LEU A 137 28.95 23.85 -6.99
C LEU A 137 30.20 24.08 -6.12
N ILE A 138 30.44 23.20 -5.16
CA ILE A 138 31.60 23.29 -4.26
C ILE A 138 32.67 22.24 -4.53
N LEU A 139 32.50 21.44 -5.59
CA LEU A 139 33.32 20.25 -5.84
C LEU A 139 34.80 20.58 -5.96
N THR A 140 35.15 21.69 -6.60
CA THR A 140 36.54 22.16 -6.74
C THR A 140 37.29 22.33 -5.42
N ARG A 141 36.56 22.62 -4.32
CA ARG A 141 37.16 22.81 -2.99
C ARG A 141 37.36 21.51 -2.22
N ILE A 142 36.55 20.49 -2.49
CA ILE A 142 36.47 19.29 -1.64
C ILE A 142 36.87 18.00 -2.36
N LEU A 143 37.01 18.03 -3.69
CA LEU A 143 37.24 16.82 -4.46
C LEU A 143 38.57 16.14 -4.14
N VAL A 144 39.65 16.90 -3.95
CA VAL A 144 40.96 16.32 -3.56
C VAL A 144 40.88 15.63 -2.18
N PRO A 145 40.33 16.25 -1.12
CA PRO A 145 40.04 15.54 0.13
C PRO A 145 39.18 14.28 -0.04
N LEU A 146 38.12 14.33 -0.86
CA LEU A 146 37.25 13.18 -1.12
C LEU A 146 37.98 12.04 -1.83
N GLN A 147 38.84 12.36 -2.81
CA GLN A 147 39.65 11.38 -3.51
C GLN A 147 40.62 10.69 -2.55
N ARG A 148 41.29 11.46 -1.67
CA ARG A 148 42.17 10.91 -0.62
C ARG A 148 41.42 10.02 0.38
N ALA A 149 40.16 10.35 0.67
CA ALA A 149 39.28 9.53 1.50
C ALA A 149 38.79 8.25 0.79
N GLY A 150 39.08 8.09 -0.51
CA GLY A 150 38.75 6.89 -1.28
C GLY A 150 37.42 6.96 -2.05
N LEU A 151 36.94 8.16 -2.40
CA LEU A 151 35.77 8.31 -3.27
C LEU A 151 36.04 7.68 -4.65
N ASP A 152 35.23 6.72 -5.08
CA ASP A 152 35.45 5.96 -6.31
C ASP A 152 34.71 6.55 -7.53
N GLY A 153 33.65 7.34 -7.33
CA GLY A 153 32.83 7.80 -8.45
C GLY A 153 32.01 9.05 -8.22
N LEU A 154 31.85 9.83 -9.30
CA LEU A 154 31.13 11.10 -9.32
C LEU A 154 29.93 11.03 -10.27
N ASN A 155 28.78 11.48 -9.78
CA ASN A 155 27.59 11.73 -10.59
C ASN A 155 27.25 13.20 -10.40
N ILE A 156 27.33 13.98 -11.46
CA ILE A 156 27.15 15.43 -11.44
C ILE A 156 25.83 15.75 -12.11
N SER A 157 24.95 16.49 -11.45
CA SER A 157 23.70 16.97 -12.05
C SER A 157 23.95 18.28 -12.79
N LEU A 158 23.71 18.31 -14.09
CA LEU A 158 23.84 19.49 -14.95
C LEU A 158 22.81 19.41 -16.09
N ASP A 159 21.81 20.30 -16.06
CA ASP A 159 20.66 20.25 -16.98
C ASP A 159 20.74 21.25 -18.14
N SER A 160 21.80 22.07 -18.20
CA SER A 160 22.03 22.99 -19.32
C SER A 160 23.51 23.35 -19.42
N LEU A 161 24.00 23.51 -20.66
CA LEU A 161 25.33 24.03 -20.98
C LEU A 161 25.33 25.55 -21.21
N ILE A 162 24.15 26.18 -21.16
CA ILE A 162 23.99 27.62 -21.32
C ILE A 162 23.91 28.27 -19.92
N PRO A 163 24.86 29.15 -19.53
CA PRO A 163 24.93 29.72 -18.18
C PRO A 163 23.61 30.36 -17.70
N GLY A 164 22.96 31.16 -18.55
CA GLY A 164 21.70 31.83 -18.20
C GLY A 164 20.54 30.85 -18.01
N LYS A 165 20.50 29.75 -18.79
CA LYS A 165 19.48 28.72 -18.66
C LYS A 165 19.74 27.82 -17.45
N PHE A 166 21.01 27.51 -17.15
CA PHE A 166 21.40 26.87 -15.89
C PHE A 166 20.89 27.66 -14.69
N GLU A 167 21.10 28.98 -14.66
CA GLU A 167 20.62 29.83 -13.56
C GLU A 167 19.10 29.82 -13.49
N ARG A 168 18.40 29.87 -14.63
CA ARG A 168 16.94 29.75 -14.68
C ARG A 168 16.44 28.43 -14.09
N ILE A 169 17.03 27.31 -14.48
CA ILE A 169 16.63 25.96 -14.03
C ILE A 169 16.90 25.80 -12.54
N THR A 170 18.08 26.19 -12.07
CA THR A 170 18.55 25.93 -10.70
C THR A 170 18.18 27.04 -9.70
N ARG A 171 17.73 28.18 -10.21
CA ARG A 171 17.45 29.45 -9.51
C ARG A 171 18.66 30.02 -8.76
N ARG A 172 19.88 29.64 -9.14
CA ARG A 172 21.13 30.10 -8.51
C ARG A 172 22.25 30.18 -9.56
N LYS A 173 23.19 31.10 -9.35
CA LYS A 173 24.43 31.18 -10.14
C LYS A 173 25.39 30.05 -9.77
N GLY A 174 26.30 29.75 -10.69
CA GLY A 174 27.42 28.84 -10.42
C GLY A 174 27.82 27.90 -11.56
N PHE A 175 27.29 28.10 -12.76
CA PHE A 175 27.62 27.30 -13.95
C PHE A 175 29.12 27.07 -14.13
N GLU A 176 29.92 28.16 -14.13
CA GLU A 176 31.39 28.07 -14.27
C GLU A 176 32.05 27.19 -13.21
N ARG A 177 31.53 27.20 -11.98
CA ARG A 177 32.06 26.36 -10.89
C ARG A 177 31.74 24.89 -11.11
N VAL A 178 30.58 24.59 -11.69
CA VAL A 178 30.19 23.22 -12.04
C VAL A 178 31.08 22.68 -13.16
N ILE A 179 31.29 23.45 -14.23
CA ILE A 179 32.18 23.07 -15.34
C ILE A 179 33.61 22.87 -14.83
N ALA A 180 34.15 23.82 -14.04
CA ALA A 180 35.47 23.66 -13.42
C ALA A 180 35.55 22.43 -12.51
N GLY A 181 34.47 22.08 -11.82
CA GLY A 181 34.39 20.85 -11.02
C GLY A 181 34.42 19.57 -11.85
N ILE A 182 33.76 19.57 -13.02
CA ILE A 182 33.81 18.46 -13.98
C ILE A 182 35.22 18.31 -14.55
N ASP A 183 35.83 19.41 -14.99
CA ASP A 183 37.16 19.39 -15.58
C ASP A 183 38.22 18.98 -14.56
N LEU A 184 38.14 19.45 -13.31
CA LEU A 184 39.00 18.99 -12.22
C LEU A 184 38.84 17.48 -11.95
N ALA A 185 37.60 16.96 -11.99
CA ALA A 185 37.37 15.54 -11.82
C ALA A 185 38.05 14.71 -12.92
N ILE A 186 37.98 15.16 -14.16
CA ILE A 186 38.67 14.52 -15.29
C ILE A 186 40.18 14.56 -15.10
N GLN A 187 40.74 15.71 -14.70
CA GLN A 187 42.18 15.87 -14.43
C GLN A 187 42.67 14.94 -13.32
N LEU A 188 41.85 14.70 -12.29
CA LEU A 188 42.14 13.78 -11.21
C LEU A 188 41.92 12.30 -11.58
N GLY A 189 41.61 12.00 -12.84
CA GLY A 189 41.46 10.64 -13.37
C GLY A 189 40.06 10.04 -13.21
N TYR A 190 39.06 10.81 -12.75
CA TYR A 190 37.68 10.34 -12.75
C TYR A 190 37.09 10.38 -14.16
N ARG A 191 36.12 9.48 -14.39
CA ARG A 191 35.19 9.54 -15.52
C ARG A 191 33.82 9.98 -15.00
N PRO A 192 33.57 11.28 -14.79
CA PRO A 192 32.35 11.74 -14.12
C PRO A 192 31.11 11.47 -14.99
N LYS A 193 30.02 11.11 -14.32
CA LYS A 193 28.71 10.88 -14.94
C LYS A 193 27.88 12.14 -14.87
N VAL A 194 27.67 12.83 -15.99
CA VAL A 194 26.88 14.07 -16.04
C VAL A 194 25.43 13.71 -16.32
N ASN A 195 24.55 13.87 -15.35
CA ASN A 195 23.12 13.54 -15.49
C ASN A 195 22.34 14.80 -15.86
N CYS A 196 21.59 14.72 -16.95
CA CYS A 196 20.74 15.79 -17.48
C CYS A 196 19.30 15.27 -17.59
N VAL A 197 18.37 15.90 -16.87
CA VAL A 197 16.94 15.62 -17.00
C VAL A 197 16.43 16.41 -18.20
N VAL A 198 16.00 15.70 -19.24
CA VAL A 198 15.56 16.33 -20.49
C VAL A 198 14.07 16.65 -20.40
N MET A 199 13.73 17.91 -20.58
CA MET A 199 12.38 18.46 -20.49
C MET A 199 12.07 19.29 -21.74
N LYS A 200 10.92 19.02 -22.34
CA LYS A 200 10.39 19.75 -23.49
C LYS A 200 10.06 21.20 -23.10
N GLY A 201 10.30 22.14 -24.02
CA GLY A 201 10.19 23.58 -23.85
C GLY A 201 11.28 24.19 -22.96
N LEU A 202 12.31 23.42 -22.57
CA LEU A 202 13.29 23.86 -21.59
C LEU A 202 14.73 23.64 -22.09
N ASN A 203 15.16 22.39 -22.24
CA ASN A 203 16.55 22.03 -22.53
C ASN A 203 16.72 20.96 -23.61
N GLU A 204 15.64 20.55 -24.30
CA GLU A 204 15.70 19.54 -25.35
C GLU A 204 16.52 19.96 -26.57
N GLU A 205 16.70 21.26 -26.79
CA GLU A 205 17.51 21.79 -27.89
C GLU A 205 19.02 21.58 -27.63
N GLU A 206 19.43 21.44 -26.37
CA GLU A 206 20.84 21.25 -25.98
C GLU A 206 21.27 19.77 -26.01
N ILE A 207 20.40 18.82 -26.38
CA ILE A 207 20.72 17.39 -26.42
C ILE A 207 21.99 17.15 -27.23
N VAL A 208 22.06 17.73 -28.43
CA VAL A 208 23.19 17.59 -29.34
C VAL A 208 24.45 18.25 -28.78
N ASP A 209 24.31 19.39 -28.08
CA ASP A 209 25.43 20.09 -27.46
C ASP A 209 26.02 19.26 -26.30
N PHE A 210 25.17 18.57 -25.55
CA PHE A 210 25.59 17.61 -24.54
C PHE A 210 26.29 16.38 -25.14
N VAL A 211 25.93 15.93 -26.34
CA VAL A 211 26.70 14.90 -27.06
C VAL A 211 28.06 15.45 -27.47
N ALA A 212 28.11 16.65 -28.05
CA ALA A 212 29.35 17.33 -28.42
C ALA A 212 30.26 17.61 -27.21
N PHE A 213 29.68 17.84 -26.03
CA PHE A 213 30.42 18.01 -24.78
C PHE A 213 31.29 16.78 -24.43
N THR A 214 30.94 15.60 -24.94
CA THR A 214 31.72 14.36 -24.77
C THR A 214 32.86 14.19 -25.78
N GLN A 215 33.00 15.09 -26.76
CA GLN A 215 34.00 15.00 -27.81
C GLN A 215 35.43 14.99 -27.24
N ASP A 216 35.79 16.04 -26.50
CA ASP A 216 37.15 16.21 -25.96
C ASP A 216 37.24 15.86 -24.46
N ARG A 217 36.11 15.53 -23.83
CA ARG A 217 36.02 15.23 -22.40
C ARG A 217 35.64 13.78 -22.19
N ASN A 218 36.42 13.06 -21.38
CA ASN A 218 36.10 11.70 -20.96
C ASN A 218 35.00 11.71 -19.87
N VAL A 219 33.80 12.10 -20.27
CA VAL A 219 32.59 12.13 -19.43
C VAL A 219 31.56 11.11 -19.94
N ASP A 220 30.71 10.64 -19.04
CA ASP A 220 29.55 9.81 -19.35
C ASP A 220 28.28 10.66 -19.16
N VAL A 221 27.82 11.30 -20.25
CA VAL A 221 26.61 12.13 -20.22
C VAL A 221 25.39 11.22 -20.21
N ARG A 222 24.47 11.41 -19.27
CA ARG A 222 23.30 10.55 -19.07
C ARG A 222 22.04 11.38 -19.18
N PHE A 223 21.31 11.18 -20.27
CA PHE A 223 19.97 11.75 -20.43
C PHE A 223 18.97 10.94 -19.63
N ILE A 224 18.19 11.63 -18.82
CA ILE A 224 17.14 11.07 -17.98
C ILE A 224 15.82 11.58 -18.51
N GLU A 225 14.90 10.66 -18.85
CA GLU A 225 13.53 11.03 -19.15
C GLU A 225 12.91 11.74 -17.94
N TYR A 226 12.33 12.92 -18.16
CA TYR A 226 11.49 13.57 -17.16
C TYR A 226 10.50 12.53 -16.61
N MET A 227 10.34 12.46 -15.28
CA MET A 227 9.47 11.47 -14.62
C MET A 227 8.70 12.10 -13.45
N PRO A 228 7.54 11.54 -13.06
CA PRO A 228 6.78 12.05 -11.91
C PRO A 228 7.52 11.83 -10.60
N PHE A 229 7.49 12.81 -9.70
CA PHE A 229 7.93 12.67 -8.32
C PHE A 229 7.06 13.56 -7.41
N THR A 230 7.00 13.24 -6.12
CA THR A 230 6.10 13.87 -5.14
C THR A 230 6.20 15.41 -5.04
N GLY A 231 7.22 16.02 -5.65
CA GLY A 231 7.46 17.47 -5.64
C GLY A 231 7.45 18.16 -7.02
N ASN A 232 7.18 17.47 -8.14
CA ASN A 232 6.91 18.17 -9.41
C ASN A 232 5.41 18.21 -9.71
N LYS A 233 5.03 19.30 -10.37
CA LYS A 233 3.82 19.35 -11.19
C LYS A 233 4.12 18.55 -12.47
N TRP A 234 4.14 17.22 -12.35
CA TRP A 234 4.37 16.33 -13.48
C TRP A 234 3.37 16.62 -14.60
N GLU A 235 3.88 16.82 -15.82
CA GLU A 235 3.09 17.08 -17.01
C GLU A 235 3.65 16.18 -18.11
N THR A 236 2.81 15.30 -18.66
CA THR A 236 3.21 14.33 -19.70
C THR A 236 3.80 15.05 -20.92
N ASP A 237 3.27 16.23 -21.26
CA ASP A 237 3.70 17.01 -22.42
C ASP A 237 5.13 17.55 -22.31
N LYS A 238 5.70 17.57 -21.10
CA LYS A 238 7.09 17.99 -20.86
C LYS A 238 8.10 16.85 -21.06
N MET A 239 7.64 15.63 -21.30
CA MET A 239 8.52 14.49 -21.51
C MET A 239 9.10 14.48 -22.92
N VAL A 240 10.39 14.17 -23.03
CA VAL A 240 11.06 13.85 -24.31
C VAL A 240 11.43 12.38 -24.27
N SER A 241 10.96 11.61 -25.26
CA SER A 241 11.16 10.16 -25.26
C SER A 241 12.58 9.77 -25.69
N PHE A 242 13.03 8.58 -25.27
CA PHE A 242 14.26 7.97 -25.79
C PHE A 242 14.37 8.01 -27.32
N ARG A 243 13.27 7.68 -28.01
CA ARG A 243 13.22 7.68 -29.47
C ARG A 243 13.47 9.07 -30.04
N ASP A 244 12.82 10.09 -29.49
CA ASP A 244 12.95 11.47 -29.99
C ASP A 244 14.36 12.02 -29.72
N MET A 245 14.94 11.72 -28.55
CA MET A 245 16.34 12.07 -28.26
C MET A 245 17.30 11.38 -29.23
N MET A 246 17.08 10.10 -29.51
CA MET A 246 17.92 9.32 -30.44
C MET A 246 17.84 9.86 -31.87
N THR A 247 16.64 10.21 -32.35
CA THR A 247 16.44 10.80 -33.68
C THR A 247 17.24 12.10 -33.83
N ARG A 248 17.07 13.04 -32.89
CA ARG A 248 17.80 14.33 -32.89
C ARG A 248 19.31 14.15 -32.87
N ILE A 249 19.81 13.18 -32.10
CA ILE A 249 21.25 12.91 -32.03
C ILE A 249 21.76 12.36 -33.35
N LYS A 250 21.05 11.39 -33.96
CA LYS A 250 21.46 10.76 -35.21
C LYS A 250 21.40 11.68 -36.42
N GLU A 251 20.53 12.69 -36.41
CA GLU A 251 20.50 13.74 -37.44
C GLU A 251 21.84 14.49 -37.54
N LYS A 252 22.50 14.76 -36.41
CA LYS A 252 23.81 15.44 -36.38
C LYS A 252 25.01 14.49 -36.27
N PHE A 253 24.83 13.33 -35.65
CA PHE A 253 25.87 12.32 -35.46
C PHE A 253 25.39 10.95 -36.00
N PRO A 254 25.44 10.72 -37.33
CA PRO A 254 24.92 9.49 -37.94
C PRO A 254 25.57 8.20 -37.42
N ASP A 255 26.86 8.25 -37.06
CA ASP A 255 27.64 7.12 -36.55
C ASP A 255 27.43 6.83 -35.05
N PHE A 256 26.46 7.48 -34.42
CA PHE A 256 26.11 7.26 -33.02
C PHE A 256 25.49 5.86 -32.82
N HIS A 257 26.25 4.98 -32.15
CA HIS A 257 25.91 3.55 -32.03
C HIS A 257 25.89 3.09 -30.58
N ALA A 258 25.16 2.00 -30.34
CA ALA A 258 25.02 1.41 -29.01
C ALA A 258 26.31 0.70 -28.57
N LEU A 259 26.61 0.79 -27.28
CA LEU A 259 27.66 0.02 -26.61
C LEU A 259 27.05 -1.18 -25.86
N PRO A 260 27.84 -2.23 -25.55
CA PRO A 260 27.40 -3.31 -24.70
C PRO A 260 26.95 -2.80 -23.32
N ASN A 261 25.81 -3.28 -22.84
CA ASN A 261 25.27 -2.94 -21.52
C ASN A 261 25.31 -4.18 -20.61
N GLY A 262 25.64 -3.98 -19.34
CA GLY A 262 25.55 -5.02 -18.31
C GLY A 262 24.10 -5.28 -17.86
N PRO A 263 23.84 -6.40 -17.19
CA PRO A 263 22.49 -6.80 -16.80
C PRO A 263 21.80 -5.78 -15.89
N ASN A 264 22.52 -5.17 -14.95
CA ASN A 264 21.97 -4.22 -13.97
C ASN A 264 22.25 -2.74 -14.34
N ASP A 265 22.72 -2.48 -15.57
CA ASP A 265 23.03 -1.12 -15.99
C ASP A 265 21.74 -0.29 -16.12
N THR A 266 21.76 0.88 -15.49
CA THR A 266 20.59 1.77 -15.45
C THR A 266 20.38 2.52 -16.76
N SER A 267 21.45 2.69 -17.53
CA SER A 267 21.47 3.49 -18.75
C SER A 267 21.88 2.63 -19.92
N LYS A 268 21.21 2.80 -21.07
CA LYS A 268 21.67 2.26 -22.34
C LYS A 268 22.82 3.12 -22.86
N ALA A 269 24.03 2.58 -22.93
CA ALA A 269 25.22 3.31 -23.36
C ALA A 269 25.33 3.35 -24.89
N PHE A 270 25.75 4.49 -25.41
CA PHE A 270 25.99 4.80 -26.81
C PHE A 270 27.23 5.67 -26.93
N LYS A 271 27.83 5.71 -28.12
CA LYS A 271 29.03 6.49 -28.36
C LYS A 271 29.12 6.95 -29.82
N VAL A 272 29.72 8.12 -30.01
CA VAL A 272 30.28 8.55 -31.30
C VAL A 272 31.72 8.02 -31.36
N PRO A 273 32.12 7.24 -32.38
CA PRO A 273 33.40 6.52 -32.40
C PRO A 273 34.64 7.36 -32.04
N THR A 274 34.70 8.60 -32.53
CA THR A 274 35.84 9.51 -32.37
C THR A 274 35.86 10.27 -31.04
N PHE A 275 34.76 10.26 -30.28
CA PHE A 275 34.63 11.06 -29.08
C PHE A 275 35.31 10.39 -27.88
N ALA A 276 35.88 11.18 -26.97
CA ALA A 276 36.51 10.66 -25.77
C ALA A 276 35.48 9.99 -24.84
N GLY A 277 34.38 10.68 -24.59
CA GLY A 277 33.32 10.24 -23.68
C GLY A 277 32.31 9.27 -24.29
N GLN A 278 31.17 9.14 -23.61
CA GLN A 278 30.02 8.36 -24.06
C GLN A 278 28.71 9.00 -23.58
N VAL A 279 27.60 8.52 -24.13
CA VAL A 279 26.25 8.99 -23.79
C VAL A 279 25.40 7.81 -23.32
N GLY A 280 24.65 7.97 -22.24
CA GLY A 280 23.73 6.99 -21.69
C GLY A 280 22.29 7.50 -21.68
N PHE A 281 21.33 6.61 -21.88
CA PHE A 281 19.90 6.94 -21.76
C PHE A 281 19.26 6.17 -20.62
N ILE A 282 18.67 6.90 -19.68
CA ILE A 282 17.88 6.36 -18.57
C ILE A 282 16.40 6.50 -18.94
N THR A 283 15.88 5.42 -19.52
CA THR A 283 14.53 5.31 -20.10
C THR A 283 13.47 4.99 -19.05
N SER A 284 13.37 5.88 -18.05
CA SER A 284 12.55 5.67 -16.85
C SER A 284 11.07 5.41 -17.14
N MET A 285 10.55 5.95 -18.24
CA MET A 285 9.13 5.98 -18.60
C MET A 285 8.80 5.17 -19.86
N THR A 286 9.66 5.20 -20.88
CA THR A 286 9.40 4.49 -22.15
C THR A 286 9.78 3.02 -22.14
N GLU A 287 10.93 2.69 -21.55
CA GLU A 287 11.51 1.34 -21.58
C GLU A 287 12.15 1.01 -20.23
N HIS A 288 11.35 0.50 -19.30
CA HIS A 288 11.76 0.33 -17.91
C HIS A 288 12.88 -0.70 -17.71
N PHE A 289 13.89 -0.37 -16.88
CA PHE A 289 14.95 -1.29 -16.43
C PHE A 289 14.62 -2.02 -15.11
N CYS A 290 13.35 -2.06 -14.70
CA CYS A 290 12.99 -2.58 -13.37
C CYS A 290 13.31 -4.07 -13.19
N GLY A 291 13.30 -4.87 -14.27
CA GLY A 291 13.57 -6.31 -14.23
C GLY A 291 14.93 -6.69 -13.65
N THR A 292 15.91 -5.78 -13.69
CA THR A 292 17.27 -5.99 -13.19
C THR A 292 17.66 -4.99 -12.09
N CYS A 293 16.67 -4.34 -11.48
CA CYS A 293 16.93 -3.29 -10.48
C CYS A 293 17.47 -3.86 -9.16
N ASN A 294 18.74 -3.62 -8.89
CA ASN A 294 19.45 -4.04 -7.67
C ASN A 294 19.53 -2.95 -6.57
N ARG A 295 18.68 -1.92 -6.63
CA ARG A 295 18.83 -0.72 -5.77
C ARG A 295 17.88 -0.68 -4.58
N LEU A 296 18.42 -0.21 -3.47
CA LEU A 296 17.71 0.19 -2.23
C LEU A 296 18.09 1.62 -1.86
N ARG A 297 17.24 2.30 -1.08
CA ARG A 297 17.49 3.68 -0.65
C ARG A 297 17.17 3.87 0.83
N ILE A 298 18.04 4.58 1.55
CA ILE A 298 17.78 5.14 2.87
C ILE A 298 17.61 6.66 2.72
N THR A 299 16.54 7.20 3.26
CA THR A 299 16.27 8.64 3.34
C THR A 299 17.03 9.30 4.49
N ALA A 300 17.06 10.64 4.56
CA ALA A 300 17.89 11.35 5.54
C ALA A 300 17.39 11.19 7.00
N ASP A 301 16.09 11.00 7.15
CA ASP A 301 15.39 10.63 8.40
C ASP A 301 15.43 9.12 8.70
N GLY A 302 16.09 8.33 7.85
CA GLY A 302 16.40 6.92 8.10
C GLY A 302 15.29 5.92 7.76
N ASN A 303 14.40 6.29 6.84
CA ASN A 303 13.43 5.38 6.24
C ASN A 303 14.04 4.58 5.08
N LEU A 304 13.78 3.28 5.05
CA LEU A 304 14.11 2.39 3.93
C LEU A 304 13.02 2.46 2.86
N LYS A 305 13.46 2.77 1.63
CA LYS A 305 12.70 2.69 0.39
C LYS A 305 13.26 1.60 -0.51
N VAL A 306 12.43 0.59 -0.80
CA VAL A 306 12.79 -0.49 -1.75
C VAL A 306 12.52 -0.11 -3.20
N CYS A 307 11.76 0.94 -3.45
CA CYS A 307 11.53 1.50 -4.78
C CYS A 307 11.49 3.03 -4.69
N LEU A 308 11.97 3.73 -5.71
CA LEU A 308 11.92 5.20 -5.75
C LEU A 308 10.47 5.72 -5.76
N PHE A 309 9.55 4.96 -6.35
CA PHE A 309 8.12 5.27 -6.50
C PHE A 309 7.22 4.51 -5.51
N GLY A 310 7.80 3.78 -4.56
CA GLY A 310 7.02 3.07 -3.55
C GLY A 310 6.59 4.01 -2.43
N ASN A 311 5.30 3.99 -2.08
CA ASN A 311 4.78 4.74 -0.92
C ASN A 311 5.07 4.04 0.42
N THR A 312 5.48 2.78 0.39
CA THR A 312 5.79 2.01 1.60
C THR A 312 7.20 2.30 2.06
N GLU A 313 7.31 2.85 3.28
CA GLU A 313 8.55 3.17 3.95
C GLU A 313 8.62 2.42 5.28
N ILE A 314 9.83 2.07 5.72
CA ILE A 314 10.07 1.46 7.03
C ILE A 314 11.16 2.27 7.73
N SER A 315 10.86 2.80 8.92
CA SER A 315 11.82 3.58 9.71
C SER A 315 12.86 2.67 10.36
N LEU A 316 14.07 2.64 9.78
CA LEU A 316 15.21 1.92 10.36
C LEU A 316 15.83 2.73 11.50
N ARG A 317 15.74 4.07 11.45
CA ARG A 317 16.16 4.96 12.54
C ARG A 317 15.41 4.65 13.83
N ASP A 318 14.08 4.61 13.78
CA ASP A 318 13.28 4.40 14.98
C ASP A 318 13.47 2.99 15.53
N ALA A 319 13.65 2.00 14.65
CA ALA A 319 14.02 0.65 15.06
C ALA A 319 15.39 0.64 15.78
N LEU A 320 16.42 1.27 15.20
CA LEU A 320 17.74 1.39 15.84
C LEU A 320 17.66 2.06 17.21
N ARG A 321 16.96 3.18 17.32
CA ARG A 321 16.81 3.94 18.56
C ARG A 321 15.94 3.23 19.60
N GLY A 322 15.01 2.41 19.15
CA GLY A 322 14.21 1.53 20.00
C GLY A 322 14.95 0.29 20.53
N GLY A 323 16.26 0.16 20.29
CA GLY A 323 17.06 -0.97 20.77
C GLY A 323 16.81 -2.27 20.01
N CYS A 324 16.36 -2.19 18.75
CA CYS A 324 16.18 -3.35 17.89
C CYS A 324 17.52 -4.08 17.66
N SER A 325 17.52 -5.41 17.74
CA SER A 325 18.74 -6.19 17.48
C SER A 325 19.10 -6.17 16.00
N GLU A 326 20.37 -6.45 15.65
CA GLU A 326 20.79 -6.54 14.25
C GLU A 326 19.97 -7.59 13.47
N SER A 327 19.64 -8.72 14.10
CA SER A 327 18.81 -9.77 13.48
C SER A 327 17.39 -9.30 13.15
N ASP A 328 16.79 -8.51 14.05
CA ASP A 328 15.45 -7.96 13.86
C ASP A 328 15.48 -6.90 12.74
N LEU A 329 16.52 -6.06 12.67
CA LEU A 329 16.73 -5.10 11.58
C LEU A 329 16.88 -5.81 10.22
N ILE A 330 17.66 -6.89 10.14
CA ILE A 330 17.81 -7.70 8.93
C ILE A 330 16.45 -8.28 8.52
N ALA A 331 15.69 -8.83 9.46
CA ALA A 331 14.37 -9.37 9.18
C ALA A 331 13.41 -8.29 8.63
N MET A 332 13.45 -7.07 9.17
CA MET A 332 12.68 -5.92 8.67
C MET A 332 13.10 -5.53 7.25
N ILE A 333 14.41 -5.43 6.99
CA ILE A 333 14.96 -5.10 5.67
C ILE A 333 14.55 -6.17 4.65
N SER A 334 14.75 -7.45 4.98
CA SER A 334 14.40 -8.58 4.12
C SER A 334 12.89 -8.64 3.85
N ALA A 335 12.05 -8.36 4.84
CA ALA A 335 10.60 -8.26 4.64
C ALA A 335 10.23 -7.11 3.69
N ALA A 336 10.92 -5.97 3.79
CA ALA A 336 10.73 -4.85 2.88
C ALA A 336 11.12 -5.22 1.45
N VAL A 337 12.30 -5.82 1.29
CA VAL A 337 12.87 -6.27 0.01
C VAL A 337 11.94 -7.27 -0.67
N ASN A 338 11.41 -8.25 0.06
CA ASN A 338 10.47 -9.24 -0.47
C ASN A 338 9.17 -8.63 -1.02
N ARG A 339 8.77 -7.45 -0.52
CA ARG A 339 7.58 -6.72 -1.00
C ARG A 339 7.88 -5.80 -2.20
N LYS A 340 9.14 -5.70 -2.64
CA LYS A 340 9.51 -4.89 -3.80
C LYS A 340 8.80 -5.41 -5.05
N LYS A 341 7.98 -4.56 -5.68
CA LYS A 341 7.22 -4.92 -6.89
C LYS A 341 8.15 -5.17 -8.10
N LYS A 342 7.66 -5.92 -9.11
CA LYS A 342 8.39 -6.19 -10.36
C LYS A 342 8.82 -4.88 -11.05
N GLN A 343 7.90 -3.93 -11.13
CA GLN A 343 8.10 -2.60 -11.69
C GLN A 343 7.29 -1.55 -10.91
N HIS A 344 7.59 -0.28 -11.11
CA HIS A 344 6.81 0.82 -10.55
C HIS A 344 5.44 0.93 -11.27
N ALA A 345 4.45 1.52 -10.61
CA ALA A 345 3.15 1.77 -11.22
C ALA A 345 3.19 3.13 -11.92
N GLY A 346 3.13 3.16 -13.26
CA GLY A 346 3.19 4.43 -14.00
C GLY A 346 3.54 4.41 -15.50
N GLY A 347 3.60 3.24 -16.16
CA GLY A 347 3.74 3.18 -17.62
C GLY A 347 2.39 3.27 -18.33
N ALA A 348 2.25 4.15 -19.31
CA ALA A 348 1.09 4.20 -20.21
C ALA A 348 0.86 2.84 -20.90
N PRO A 349 -0.39 2.48 -21.28
CA PRO A 349 -0.65 1.24 -22.00
C PRO A 349 -0.01 1.32 -23.39
N GLN A 350 1.00 0.50 -23.66
CA GLN A 350 1.44 0.23 -25.03
C GLN A 350 0.39 -0.65 -25.69
N LEU A 351 -0.30 -0.06 -26.67
CA LEU A 351 -1.06 -0.74 -27.71
C LEU A 351 -0.09 -1.63 -28.49
N ASP A 352 -0.26 -2.95 -28.42
CA ASP A 352 0.20 -3.83 -29.48
C ASP A 352 -0.98 -4.68 -29.97
N GLY A 353 -1.20 -4.57 -31.28
CA GLY A 353 -2.36 -5.03 -32.00
C GLY A 353 -2.34 -6.53 -32.32
N MET A 354 -3.55 -6.98 -32.65
CA MET A 354 -3.95 -8.28 -33.17
C MET A 354 -3.05 -8.84 -34.28
N VAL A 355 -2.82 -10.17 -34.25
CA VAL A 355 -3.04 -11.07 -35.39
C VAL A 355 -3.62 -12.39 -34.87
N ARG A 356 -4.73 -12.82 -35.48
CA ARG A 356 -5.45 -14.09 -35.29
C ARG A 356 -4.65 -15.26 -35.87
N ASP A 357 -4.83 -16.47 -35.35
CA ASP A 357 -5.50 -17.51 -36.14
C ASP A 357 -5.89 -18.76 -35.34
N LEU A 358 -7.07 -19.27 -35.73
CA LEU A 358 -7.67 -20.54 -35.36
C LEU A 358 -6.78 -21.72 -35.80
N LEU A 359 -6.82 -22.83 -35.06
CA LEU A 359 -7.31 -24.11 -35.58
C LEU A 359 -7.56 -25.10 -34.42
N ALA A 360 -8.65 -25.83 -34.58
CA ALA A 360 -9.25 -26.76 -33.64
C ALA A 360 -8.47 -28.08 -33.51
N VAL A 361 -8.74 -28.86 -32.45
CA VAL A 361 -9.29 -30.25 -32.53
C VAL A 361 -9.26 -30.96 -31.16
N GLN A 362 -10.46 -31.47 -30.80
CA GLN A 362 -10.82 -32.64 -29.97
C GLN A 362 -10.55 -32.73 -28.45
N ARG A 363 -11.67 -32.53 -27.72
CA ARG A 363 -12.30 -33.41 -26.71
C ARG A 363 -11.46 -34.56 -26.12
N VAL A 364 -11.36 -34.58 -24.79
CA VAL A 364 -11.91 -35.67 -23.97
C VAL A 364 -12.62 -35.07 -22.76
N ASN A 365 -13.88 -35.44 -22.60
CA ASN A 365 -14.76 -35.07 -21.49
C ASN A 365 -14.73 -36.24 -20.50
N VAL A 366 -14.31 -35.99 -19.25
CA VAL A 366 -14.53 -36.92 -18.14
C VAL A 366 -15.23 -36.12 -17.04
N HIS A 367 -16.56 -36.21 -17.05
CA HIS A 367 -17.36 -35.85 -15.89
C HIS A 367 -17.22 -36.94 -14.83
N GLY A 368 -17.06 -36.52 -13.58
CA GLY A 368 -17.41 -37.37 -12.45
C GLY A 368 -16.45 -37.27 -11.28
N LEU A 369 -16.53 -36.18 -10.52
CA LEU A 369 -16.44 -36.18 -9.06
C LEU A 369 -16.69 -34.74 -8.57
N ARG A 370 -17.94 -34.46 -8.20
CA ARG A 370 -18.30 -33.28 -7.41
C ARG A 370 -17.62 -33.42 -6.04
N PHE A 371 -16.52 -32.70 -5.82
CA PHE A 371 -16.11 -32.34 -4.47
C PHE A 371 -16.80 -31.03 -4.10
N MET A 372 -17.74 -31.12 -3.16
CA MET A 372 -18.26 -29.97 -2.43
C MET A 372 -17.08 -29.29 -1.72
N SER A 373 -16.71 -28.11 -2.20
CA SER A 373 -15.66 -27.28 -1.58
C SER A 373 -16.12 -26.87 -0.19
N THR A 374 -15.39 -27.31 0.83
CA THR A 374 -15.46 -26.78 2.19
C THR A 374 -15.16 -25.27 2.16
N GLY A 375 -16.09 -24.44 2.63
CA GLY A 375 -16.00 -22.98 2.58
C GLY A 375 -14.80 -22.48 3.39
N SER A 376 -13.84 -21.83 2.72
CA SER A 376 -12.67 -21.20 3.35
C SER A 376 -12.71 -19.69 3.12
N LEU A 377 -12.26 -18.91 4.13
CA LEU A 377 -12.13 -17.45 4.04
C LEU A 377 -11.13 -17.09 2.93
N SER A 378 -11.47 -16.12 2.08
CA SER A 378 -10.68 -15.80 0.89
C SER A 378 -9.33 -15.15 1.19
N HIS A 379 -9.24 -14.39 2.28
CA HIS A 379 -8.06 -13.56 2.62
C HIS A 379 -7.24 -14.10 3.80
N VAL A 380 -7.53 -15.33 4.23
CA VAL A 380 -6.89 -15.96 5.39
C VAL A 380 -6.43 -17.37 5.01
N THR A 381 -5.14 -17.69 5.24
CA THR A 381 -4.62 -19.05 5.01
C THR A 381 -5.23 -20.05 5.99
N PRO A 382 -5.15 -21.38 5.75
CA PRO A 382 -5.57 -22.38 6.73
C PRO A 382 -4.92 -22.21 8.11
N GLU A 383 -3.73 -21.60 8.17
CA GLU A 383 -3.00 -21.26 9.39
C GLU A 383 -3.43 -19.91 10.01
N GLY A 384 -4.41 -19.20 9.45
CA GLY A 384 -4.90 -17.93 9.98
C GLY A 384 -4.10 -16.70 9.55
N LYS A 385 -3.19 -16.79 8.56
CA LYS A 385 -2.38 -15.64 8.11
C LYS A 385 -3.10 -14.83 7.04
N ALA A 386 -2.99 -13.49 7.09
CA ALA A 386 -3.48 -12.62 6.03
C ALA A 386 -2.80 -12.95 4.69
N LYS A 387 -3.59 -13.13 3.63
CA LYS A 387 -3.13 -13.44 2.28
C LYS A 387 -4.01 -12.73 1.26
N MET A 388 -3.40 -12.13 0.24
CA MET A 388 -4.14 -11.63 -0.92
C MET A 388 -4.57 -12.81 -1.81
N VAL A 389 -5.81 -12.76 -2.30
CA VAL A 389 -6.34 -13.79 -3.21
C VAL A 389 -5.54 -13.76 -4.52
N ASP A 390 -4.93 -14.87 -4.92
CA ASP A 390 -4.28 -14.95 -6.24
C ASP A 390 -5.34 -15.00 -7.36
N VAL A 391 -5.17 -14.15 -8.36
CA VAL A 391 -6.04 -14.04 -9.54
C VAL A 391 -5.31 -14.35 -10.84
N SER A 392 -4.04 -14.76 -10.79
CA SER A 392 -3.18 -15.03 -11.95
C SER A 392 -3.82 -15.98 -12.96
N GLY A 393 -4.43 -17.08 -12.47
CA GLY A 393 -5.12 -18.12 -13.25
C GLY A 393 -6.57 -17.80 -13.65
N LYS A 394 -7.10 -16.60 -13.38
CA LYS A 394 -8.46 -16.22 -13.80
C LYS A 394 -8.44 -15.56 -15.18
N SER A 395 -9.42 -15.87 -16.02
CA SER A 395 -9.63 -15.19 -17.30
C SER A 395 -10.12 -13.75 -17.07
N VAL A 396 -9.74 -12.86 -18.00
CA VAL A 396 -10.28 -11.50 -18.05
C VAL A 396 -11.71 -11.58 -18.58
N SER A 397 -12.65 -10.93 -17.89
CA SER A 397 -14.01 -10.71 -18.39
C SER A 397 -14.54 -9.38 -17.88
N GLN A 398 -15.63 -8.89 -18.48
CA GLN A 398 -16.37 -7.77 -17.92
C GLN A 398 -16.97 -8.18 -16.58
N ARG A 399 -16.77 -7.36 -15.56
CA ARG A 399 -17.32 -7.53 -14.23
C ARG A 399 -18.18 -6.32 -13.90
N GLU A 400 -19.34 -6.56 -13.32
CA GLU A 400 -20.25 -5.53 -12.84
C GLU A 400 -20.62 -5.82 -11.38
N ALA A 401 -20.72 -4.77 -10.56
CA ALA A 401 -21.29 -4.85 -9.21
C ALA A 401 -22.18 -3.65 -8.93
N ARG A 402 -23.28 -3.89 -8.21
CA ARG A 402 -24.20 -2.88 -7.69
C ARG A 402 -24.27 -2.99 -6.18
N ALA A 403 -24.16 -1.87 -5.50
CA ALA A 403 -24.28 -1.81 -4.04
C ALA A 403 -25.23 -0.68 -3.64
N ARG A 404 -25.82 -0.79 -2.45
CA ARG A 404 -26.73 0.19 -1.86
C ARG A 404 -26.32 0.50 -0.42
N ALA A 405 -26.65 1.70 0.03
CA ALA A 405 -26.67 2.13 1.44
C ALA A 405 -27.88 3.04 1.69
N VAL A 406 -28.39 3.06 2.91
CA VAL A 406 -29.48 3.95 3.35
C VAL A 406 -29.00 4.77 4.54
N VAL A 407 -29.15 6.09 4.48
CA VAL A 407 -28.81 7.00 5.58
C VAL A 407 -30.08 7.60 6.16
N ALA A 408 -30.47 7.16 7.35
CA ALA A 408 -31.59 7.71 8.09
C ALA A 408 -31.17 9.04 8.72
N VAL A 409 -31.68 10.15 8.19
CA VAL A 409 -31.27 11.50 8.63
C VAL A 409 -32.32 12.20 9.49
N GLY A 410 -33.56 11.73 9.46
CA GLY A 410 -34.67 12.33 10.20
C GLY A 410 -35.24 13.60 9.55
N PRO A 411 -36.43 14.06 9.99
CA PRO A 411 -37.22 15.05 9.28
C PRO A 411 -36.56 16.42 9.17
N GLN A 412 -35.84 16.85 10.22
CA GLN A 412 -35.16 18.15 10.22
C GLN A 412 -34.02 18.20 9.20
N ILE A 413 -33.15 17.20 9.18
CA ILE A 413 -32.04 17.13 8.21
C ILE A 413 -32.60 16.90 6.80
N ALA A 414 -33.62 16.06 6.63
CA ALA A 414 -34.26 15.87 5.34
C ALA A 414 -34.81 17.18 4.77
N HIS A 415 -35.43 18.03 5.61
CA HIS A 415 -35.86 19.37 5.21
C HIS A 415 -34.67 20.23 4.73
N LEU A 416 -33.59 20.28 5.50
CA LEU A 416 -32.39 21.07 5.18
C LEU A 416 -31.66 20.59 3.93
N ILE A 417 -31.63 19.27 3.67
CA ILE A 417 -31.09 18.71 2.42
C ILE A 417 -31.97 19.15 1.25
N ARG A 418 -33.31 19.10 1.39
CA ARG A 418 -34.25 19.49 0.35
C ARG A 418 -34.20 20.99 0.03
N SER A 419 -34.04 21.84 1.05
CA SER A 419 -33.87 23.30 0.88
C SER A 419 -32.44 23.70 0.53
N ASN A 420 -31.48 22.76 0.55
CA ASN A 420 -30.05 23.00 0.34
C ASN A 420 -29.44 24.00 1.33
N GLU A 421 -29.85 23.94 2.61
CA GLU A 421 -29.45 24.87 3.68
C GLU A 421 -28.43 24.25 4.67
N ILE A 422 -27.89 23.07 4.35
CA ILE A 422 -26.81 22.47 5.14
C ILE A 422 -25.54 23.33 5.01
N ARG A 423 -24.96 23.72 6.16
CA ARG A 423 -23.80 24.63 6.22
C ARG A 423 -22.58 24.18 5.41
N LYS A 424 -22.37 22.85 5.26
CA LYS A 424 -21.24 22.29 4.50
C LYS A 424 -21.48 22.23 2.99
N GLY A 425 -22.64 22.65 2.50
CA GLY A 425 -23.01 22.67 1.09
C GLY A 425 -23.98 21.55 0.68
N ASP A 426 -24.07 21.31 -0.64
CA ASP A 426 -24.98 20.33 -1.23
C ASP A 426 -24.56 18.89 -0.88
N VAL A 427 -25.31 18.31 0.05
CA VAL A 427 -25.07 16.97 0.60
C VAL A 427 -25.13 15.87 -0.47
N LEU A 428 -26.07 15.95 -1.41
CA LEU A 428 -26.27 14.91 -2.42
C LEU A 428 -25.13 14.95 -3.44
N SER A 429 -24.77 16.15 -3.91
CA SER A 429 -23.68 16.31 -4.88
C SER A 429 -22.31 15.95 -4.28
N VAL A 430 -22.02 16.41 -3.06
CA VAL A 430 -20.73 16.14 -2.39
C VAL A 430 -20.58 14.65 -2.06
N SER A 431 -21.64 13.99 -1.58
CA SER A 431 -21.61 12.55 -1.30
C SER A 431 -21.43 11.70 -2.56
N LYS A 432 -22.02 12.10 -3.70
CA LYS A 432 -21.79 11.46 -5.00
C LYS A 432 -20.33 11.55 -5.44
N ILE A 433 -19.71 12.73 -5.32
CA ILE A 433 -18.28 12.91 -5.66
C ILE A 433 -17.40 12.06 -4.74
N ALA A 434 -17.68 12.07 -3.43
CA ALA A 434 -16.96 11.27 -2.44
C ALA A 434 -17.01 9.77 -2.80
N ALA A 435 -18.18 9.26 -3.17
CA ALA A 435 -18.39 7.88 -3.60
C ALA A 435 -17.50 7.49 -4.79
N ILE A 436 -17.46 8.34 -5.83
CA ILE A 436 -16.67 8.09 -7.05
C ILE A 436 -15.18 8.04 -6.73
N LEU A 437 -14.69 8.97 -5.91
CA LEU A 437 -13.29 9.02 -5.49
C LEU A 437 -12.91 7.81 -4.63
N ALA A 438 -13.79 7.43 -3.71
CA ALA A 438 -13.59 6.29 -2.83
C ALA A 438 -13.53 4.97 -3.61
N SER A 439 -14.42 4.78 -4.59
CA SER A 439 -14.43 3.59 -5.46
C SER A 439 -13.07 3.37 -6.14
N LYS A 440 -12.47 4.45 -6.67
CA LYS A 440 -11.15 4.42 -7.31
C LYS A 440 -9.98 4.16 -6.35
N ARG A 441 -10.19 4.37 -5.05
CA ARG A 441 -9.18 4.24 -3.98
C ARG A 441 -9.47 3.07 -3.05
N THR A 442 -10.34 2.14 -3.44
CA THR A 442 -10.77 1.01 -2.60
C THR A 442 -9.58 0.21 -2.03
N SER A 443 -8.58 -0.09 -2.85
CA SER A 443 -7.37 -0.80 -2.39
C SER A 443 -6.46 -0.01 -1.43
N GLU A 444 -6.66 1.30 -1.31
CA GLU A 444 -5.99 2.15 -0.30
C GLU A 444 -6.75 2.21 1.03
N ILE A 445 -8.07 1.98 0.98
CA ILE A 445 -9.00 2.10 2.11
C ILE A 445 -9.20 0.74 2.79
N ILE A 446 -9.45 -0.31 2.00
CA ILE A 446 -9.68 -1.68 2.47
C ILE A 446 -8.42 -2.52 2.22
N PRO A 447 -7.73 -3.00 3.26
CA PRO A 447 -6.53 -3.81 3.09
C PRO A 447 -6.81 -5.09 2.30
N LEU A 448 -5.81 -5.55 1.53
CA LEU A 448 -5.83 -6.81 0.77
C LEU A 448 -6.80 -6.85 -0.44
N CYS A 449 -7.50 -5.74 -0.72
CA CYS A 449 -8.16 -5.53 -2.01
C CYS A 449 -7.13 -5.34 -3.13
N HIS A 450 -7.47 -5.81 -4.33
CA HIS A 450 -6.67 -5.56 -5.52
C HIS A 450 -6.90 -4.13 -5.99
N ASN A 451 -5.89 -3.51 -6.60
CA ASN A 451 -6.12 -2.27 -7.33
C ASN A 451 -6.72 -2.62 -8.70
N ILE A 452 -7.97 -2.23 -8.94
CA ILE A 452 -8.73 -2.56 -10.15
C ILE A 452 -8.90 -1.28 -11.00
N PRO A 453 -8.45 -1.28 -12.26
CA PRO A 453 -8.81 -0.23 -13.21
C PRO A 453 -10.31 -0.27 -13.51
N LEU A 454 -11.05 0.77 -13.13
CA LEU A 454 -12.51 0.83 -13.29
C LEU A 454 -12.88 1.48 -14.62
N SER A 455 -13.73 0.80 -15.39
CA SER A 455 -14.28 1.28 -16.66
C SER A 455 -15.50 2.20 -16.44
N LEU A 456 -16.26 1.98 -15.35
CA LEU A 456 -17.40 2.82 -14.96
C LEU A 456 -17.51 2.88 -13.44
N VAL A 457 -17.81 4.07 -12.92
CA VAL A 457 -18.34 4.28 -11.57
C VAL A 457 -19.51 5.24 -11.71
N ASP A 458 -20.73 4.72 -11.63
CA ASP A 458 -21.95 5.51 -11.60
C ASP A 458 -22.57 5.45 -10.20
N VAL A 459 -22.98 6.60 -9.68
CA VAL A 459 -23.49 6.74 -8.32
C VAL A 459 -24.72 7.63 -8.32
N THR A 460 -25.76 7.18 -7.63
CA THR A 460 -27.00 7.92 -7.42
C THR A 460 -27.21 8.13 -5.92
N THR A 461 -27.49 9.37 -5.54
CA THR A 461 -27.77 9.80 -4.16
C THR A 461 -29.10 10.55 -4.17
N LYS A 462 -30.14 9.99 -3.56
CA LYS A 462 -31.50 10.54 -3.61
C LYS A 462 -32.10 10.64 -2.20
N LEU A 463 -32.68 11.78 -1.88
CA LEU A 463 -33.47 11.96 -0.67
C LEU A 463 -34.90 11.42 -0.89
N ASN A 464 -35.33 10.51 -0.03
CA ASN A 464 -36.73 10.14 0.14
C ASN A 464 -37.35 10.99 1.25
N THR A 465 -38.20 11.94 0.86
CA THR A 465 -38.84 12.87 1.80
C THR A 465 -39.98 12.24 2.62
N GLN A 466 -40.49 11.07 2.22
CA GLN A 466 -41.52 10.36 2.98
C GLN A 466 -40.91 9.60 4.16
N THR A 467 -39.77 8.94 3.94
CA THR A 467 -39.07 8.16 4.97
C THR A 467 -37.97 8.95 5.69
N ASN A 468 -37.63 10.15 5.21
CA ASN A 468 -36.53 10.99 5.71
C ASN A 468 -35.16 10.28 5.64
N GLU A 469 -34.94 9.59 4.52
CA GLU A 469 -33.75 8.77 4.27
C GLU A 469 -33.06 9.21 2.99
N VAL A 470 -31.73 9.17 2.97
CA VAL A 470 -30.95 9.31 1.75
C VAL A 470 -30.54 7.92 1.27
N ILE A 471 -30.98 7.56 0.06
CA ILE A 471 -30.63 6.29 -0.59
C ILE A 471 -29.43 6.55 -1.49
N VAL A 472 -28.38 5.76 -1.28
CA VAL A 472 -27.18 5.77 -2.12
C VAL A 472 -27.08 4.44 -2.86
N GLU A 473 -26.95 4.50 -4.18
CA GLU A 473 -26.75 3.34 -5.04
C GLU A 473 -25.50 3.56 -5.90
N SER A 474 -24.72 2.51 -6.10
CA SER A 474 -23.56 2.52 -7.00
C SER A 474 -23.63 1.39 -8.01
N LEU A 475 -23.08 1.65 -9.19
CA LEU A 475 -22.83 0.71 -10.27
C LEU A 475 -21.37 0.85 -10.69
N VAL A 476 -20.60 -0.23 -10.54
CA VAL A 476 -19.18 -0.26 -10.87
C VAL A 476 -18.91 -1.33 -11.91
N ARG A 477 -18.08 -1.01 -12.92
CA ARG A 477 -17.63 -1.97 -13.95
C ARG A 477 -16.13 -1.96 -14.14
N CYS A 478 -15.57 -3.10 -14.50
CA CYS A 478 -14.21 -3.22 -15.02
C CYS A 478 -14.07 -4.35 -16.05
N ASP A 479 -13.00 -4.29 -16.83
CA ASP A 479 -12.50 -5.44 -17.59
C ASP A 479 -11.35 -6.08 -16.80
N GLY A 480 -11.61 -7.22 -16.13
CA GLY A 480 -10.67 -7.70 -15.12
C GLY A 480 -10.79 -9.17 -14.68
N LYS A 481 -9.74 -9.60 -13.98
CA LYS A 481 -9.61 -10.96 -13.41
C LYS A 481 -10.29 -11.12 -12.04
N THR A 482 -10.67 -10.02 -11.39
CA THR A 482 -11.34 -9.98 -10.09
C THR A 482 -12.61 -9.15 -10.17
N GLY A 483 -13.60 -9.47 -9.33
CA GLY A 483 -14.84 -8.71 -9.24
C GLY A 483 -14.63 -7.34 -8.60
N VAL A 484 -15.63 -6.47 -8.80
CA VAL A 484 -15.66 -5.06 -8.35
C VAL A 484 -16.63 -4.84 -7.18
N GLU A 485 -16.93 -5.90 -6.43
CA GLU A 485 -17.88 -5.84 -5.31
C GLU A 485 -17.43 -4.84 -4.24
N MET A 486 -16.13 -4.82 -3.93
CA MET A 486 -15.58 -3.94 -2.89
C MET A 486 -15.57 -2.49 -3.33
N GLU A 487 -15.37 -2.22 -4.62
CA GLU A 487 -15.38 -0.87 -5.18
C GLU A 487 -16.78 -0.27 -5.17
N ALA A 488 -17.82 -1.08 -5.38
CA ALA A 488 -19.20 -0.67 -5.22
C ALA A 488 -19.57 -0.44 -3.74
N LEU A 489 -19.20 -1.37 -2.85
CA LEU A 489 -19.46 -1.27 -1.41
C LEU A 489 -18.73 -0.08 -0.76
N THR A 490 -17.48 0.16 -1.15
CA THR A 490 -16.67 1.28 -0.66
C THR A 490 -17.28 2.61 -1.12
N ALA A 491 -17.78 2.69 -2.36
CA ALA A 491 -18.45 3.88 -2.87
C ALA A 491 -19.66 4.29 -2.03
N VAL A 492 -20.60 3.37 -1.79
CA VAL A 492 -21.82 3.67 -1.02
C VAL A 492 -21.53 3.93 0.47
N THR A 493 -20.51 3.27 1.04
CA THR A 493 -20.12 3.47 2.44
C THR A 493 -19.51 4.84 2.67
N VAL A 494 -18.60 5.28 1.80
CA VAL A 494 -17.98 6.61 1.91
C VAL A 494 -18.98 7.72 1.62
N ALA A 495 -19.91 7.52 0.67
CA ALA A 495 -21.03 8.43 0.46
C ALA A 495 -21.86 8.60 1.73
N ALA A 496 -22.20 7.49 2.39
CA ALA A 496 -23.01 7.49 3.61
C ALA A 496 -22.30 8.20 4.78
N LEU A 497 -21.00 7.97 4.96
CA LEU A 497 -20.18 8.69 5.94
C LEU A 497 -20.06 10.18 5.63
N THR A 498 -19.99 10.55 4.34
CA THR A 498 -19.96 11.95 3.91
C THR A 498 -21.28 12.65 4.25
N ILE A 499 -22.42 11.99 3.99
CA ILE A 499 -23.74 12.49 4.40
C ILE A 499 -23.79 12.66 5.93
N TYR A 500 -23.28 11.69 6.69
CA TYR A 500 -23.19 11.79 8.14
C TYR A 500 -22.36 13.01 8.57
N ASP A 501 -21.14 13.17 8.06
CA ASP A 501 -20.26 14.28 8.43
C ASP A 501 -20.88 15.64 8.10
N MET A 502 -21.56 15.76 6.97
CA MET A 502 -22.21 17.00 6.57
C MET A 502 -23.39 17.37 7.46
N CYS A 503 -24.06 16.38 8.04
CA CYS A 503 -25.29 16.56 8.80
C CYS A 503 -25.14 16.44 10.33
N LYS A 504 -24.02 15.90 10.84
CA LYS A 504 -23.81 15.63 12.28
C LYS A 504 -23.92 16.87 13.20
N ALA A 505 -23.71 18.06 12.64
CA ALA A 505 -23.88 19.32 13.37
C ALA A 505 -25.35 19.66 13.66
N VAL A 506 -26.29 19.05 12.93
CA VAL A 506 -27.74 19.22 13.11
C VAL A 506 -28.28 18.17 14.07
N SER A 507 -27.95 16.89 13.86
CA SER A 507 -28.30 15.80 14.78
C SER A 507 -27.27 14.67 14.71
N HIS A 508 -27.04 14.02 15.86
CA HIS A 508 -26.21 12.81 15.98
C HIS A 508 -27.04 11.51 15.88
N ASP A 509 -28.36 11.62 15.75
CA ASP A 509 -29.28 10.47 15.66
C ASP A 509 -29.22 9.75 14.31
N ILE A 510 -28.44 10.28 13.36
CA ILE A 510 -28.22 9.70 12.03
C ILE A 510 -27.78 8.23 12.18
N VAL A 511 -28.35 7.34 11.35
CA VAL A 511 -27.99 5.92 11.30
C VAL A 511 -27.76 5.52 9.84
N ILE A 512 -26.63 4.88 9.56
CA ILE A 512 -26.37 4.26 8.26
C ILE A 512 -26.80 2.79 8.34
N ARG A 513 -27.67 2.39 7.43
CA ARG A 513 -28.29 1.06 7.32
C ARG A 513 -28.06 0.47 5.92
N ASP A 514 -28.31 -0.82 5.80
CA ASP A 514 -28.42 -1.53 4.52
C ASP A 514 -27.24 -1.30 3.56
N VAL A 515 -26.01 -1.23 4.10
CA VAL A 515 -24.80 -1.24 3.26
C VAL A 515 -24.60 -2.68 2.79
N MET A 516 -24.94 -2.92 1.52
CA MET A 516 -24.99 -4.27 0.96
C MET A 516 -24.75 -4.30 -0.54
N LEU A 517 -24.28 -5.46 -1.02
CA LEU A 517 -24.21 -5.78 -2.44
C LEU A 517 -25.62 -6.14 -2.93
N VAL A 518 -26.13 -5.43 -3.93
CA VAL A 518 -27.44 -5.68 -4.54
C VAL A 518 -27.32 -6.74 -5.62
N ALA A 519 -26.33 -6.59 -6.51
CA ALA A 519 -26.09 -7.55 -7.59
C ALA A 519 -24.63 -7.55 -8.02
N LYS A 520 -24.17 -8.63 -8.64
CA LYS A 520 -22.88 -8.73 -9.32
C LYS A 520 -23.00 -9.67 -10.51
N SER A 521 -22.26 -9.41 -11.56
CA SER A 521 -22.24 -10.28 -12.73
C SER A 521 -20.89 -10.36 -13.42
N GLY A 522 -20.79 -11.34 -14.32
CA GLY A 522 -19.64 -11.58 -15.15
C GLY A 522 -18.51 -12.29 -14.41
N GLY A 523 -18.77 -12.81 -13.19
CA GLY A 523 -17.88 -13.49 -12.25
C GLY A 523 -17.69 -14.99 -12.50
N LYS A 524 -17.18 -15.73 -11.50
CA LYS A 524 -17.39 -17.20 -11.42
C LYS A 524 -18.84 -17.54 -11.07
N SER A 525 -19.47 -16.67 -10.31
CA SER A 525 -20.87 -16.72 -9.92
C SER A 525 -21.44 -15.31 -10.05
N ASP A 526 -22.68 -15.26 -10.52
CA ASP A 526 -23.50 -14.07 -10.53
C ASP A 526 -24.40 -14.10 -9.30
N PHE A 527 -24.76 -12.92 -8.81
CA PHE A 527 -25.59 -12.76 -7.63
C PHE A 527 -26.54 -11.58 -7.87
N ALA A 528 -27.78 -11.72 -7.45
CA ALA A 528 -28.74 -10.63 -7.37
C ALA A 528 -29.63 -10.91 -6.17
N ARG A 529 -29.78 -9.94 -5.27
CA ARG A 529 -30.80 -10.02 -4.22
C ARG A 529 -32.16 -10.00 -4.89
N ARG A 530 -33.06 -10.88 -4.43
CA ARG A 530 -34.46 -10.85 -4.87
C ARG A 530 -35.04 -9.52 -4.43
N GLU A 531 -35.57 -8.74 -5.36
CA GLU A 531 -36.48 -7.65 -4.99
C GLU A 531 -37.66 -8.31 -4.27
N GLU A 532 -37.94 -7.90 -3.03
CA GLU A 532 -39.27 -8.18 -2.49
C GLU A 532 -40.28 -7.53 -3.44
N PRO A 533 -41.32 -8.26 -3.89
CA PRO A 533 -42.36 -7.64 -4.68
C PRO A 533 -42.88 -6.46 -3.87
N LYS A 534 -42.89 -5.26 -4.48
CA LYS A 534 -43.67 -4.15 -3.95
C LYS A 534 -45.09 -4.66 -3.86
N GLU A 535 -45.55 -5.02 -2.65
CA GLU A 535 -46.97 -5.23 -2.45
C GLU A 535 -47.65 -3.95 -2.91
N GLU A 536 -48.43 -4.06 -3.99
CA GLU A 536 -49.47 -3.10 -4.26
C GLU A 536 -50.25 -2.95 -2.95
N LEU A 537 -50.17 -1.77 -2.34
CA LEU A 537 -51.10 -1.35 -1.31
C LEU A 537 -52.50 -1.50 -1.89
N LYS A 538 -53.11 -2.68 -1.71
CA LYS A 538 -54.55 -2.83 -1.86
C LYS A 538 -55.14 -1.98 -0.75
N THR A 539 -55.64 -0.82 -1.13
CA THR A 539 -56.50 0.02 -0.31
C THR A 539 -57.69 -0.81 0.15
N ILE A 540 -57.60 -1.39 1.35
CA ILE A 540 -58.77 -1.89 2.05
C ILE A 540 -59.38 -0.66 2.72
N THR A 541 -60.39 -0.10 2.08
CA THR A 541 -61.21 0.98 2.64
C THR A 541 -62.05 0.42 3.77
N LEU A 542 -61.55 0.49 5.00
CA LEU A 542 -62.38 0.36 6.19
C LEU A 542 -62.89 1.76 6.55
N LYS A 543 -64.14 2.05 6.18
CA LYS A 543 -64.86 3.22 6.68
C LYS A 543 -65.20 2.97 8.15
N TYR A 544 -64.76 3.87 9.04
CA TYR A 544 -65.38 3.97 10.36
C TYR A 544 -65.58 5.44 10.76
N ASN A 545 -66.85 5.76 11.02
CA ASN A 545 -67.31 7.05 11.55
C ASN A 545 -66.86 7.19 13.01
N ARG A 546 -66.45 8.40 13.38
CA ARG A 546 -66.25 8.79 14.78
C ARG A 546 -67.59 8.92 15.49
N SER A 547 -67.66 8.52 16.77
CA SER A 547 -67.71 9.37 17.99
C SER A 547 -68.01 8.46 19.22
N PRO A 548 -68.03 8.95 20.47
CA PRO A 548 -66.87 8.90 21.38
C PRO A 548 -67.18 8.29 22.78
N ALA A 549 -66.12 8.21 23.60
CA ALA A 549 -66.09 8.35 25.06
C ALA A 549 -66.00 7.11 25.99
N GLU A 550 -65.35 7.38 27.15
CA GLU A 550 -65.46 6.76 28.48
C GLU A 550 -64.46 5.65 28.93
N GLU A 551 -63.38 6.10 29.61
CA GLU A 551 -63.01 5.93 31.04
C GLU A 551 -63.19 4.61 31.85
N LYS A 552 -62.21 4.37 32.77
CA LYS A 552 -62.15 3.49 33.99
C LYS A 552 -61.80 1.99 33.83
N ASP A 553 -61.20 1.24 34.78
CA ASP A 553 -60.45 1.44 36.03
C ASP A 553 -59.81 0.07 36.43
N GLU A 554 -58.76 0.12 37.27
CA GLU A 554 -58.24 -0.81 38.32
C GLU A 554 -58.37 -2.37 38.27
N HIS A 555 -57.27 -3.09 38.58
CA HIS A 555 -57.08 -4.05 39.73
C HIS A 555 -55.98 -5.13 39.51
N SER A 556 -55.18 -5.40 40.56
CA SER A 556 -54.18 -6.49 40.74
C SER A 556 -54.82 -7.77 41.33
N PRO A 557 -54.19 -8.99 41.38
CA PRO A 557 -53.24 -9.36 42.47
C PRO A 557 -52.18 -10.48 42.16
N MET A 558 -51.43 -10.89 43.21
CA MET A 558 -50.14 -11.61 43.33
C MET A 558 -50.10 -13.18 43.38
N ALA A 559 -48.91 -13.74 43.00
CA ALA A 559 -48.07 -14.85 43.57
C ALA A 559 -48.57 -16.34 43.61
N PRO A 560 -47.77 -17.41 43.97
CA PRO A 560 -46.33 -17.55 44.36
C PRO A 560 -45.51 -18.81 43.86
N ARG A 561 -44.16 -18.76 44.11
CA ARG A 561 -43.16 -19.80 44.54
C ARG A 561 -42.91 -21.15 43.82
N GLY A 562 -41.61 -21.46 43.62
CA GLY A 562 -41.07 -22.83 43.63
C GLY A 562 -39.66 -22.99 43.03
N ALA A 563 -38.63 -23.19 43.89
CA ALA A 563 -37.32 -23.75 43.54
C ALA A 563 -37.23 -25.16 44.18
N PRO A 564 -36.45 -26.14 43.65
CA PRO A 564 -35.03 -26.24 44.07
C PRO A 564 -34.02 -26.91 43.08
N GLN A 565 -32.74 -26.53 43.29
CA GLN A 565 -31.47 -27.30 43.32
C GLN A 565 -31.05 -28.30 42.22
N LEU A 566 -29.82 -28.10 41.71
CA LEU A 566 -28.73 -29.06 41.89
C LEU A 566 -27.34 -28.39 41.78
N ASP A 567 -26.60 -28.47 42.87
CA ASP A 567 -25.18 -28.18 43.03
C ASP A 567 -24.30 -29.13 42.20
N GLY A 568 -23.19 -28.62 41.66
CA GLY A 568 -22.21 -29.44 40.95
C GLY A 568 -21.11 -28.63 40.25
N MET A 569 -20.27 -27.97 41.04
CA MET A 569 -18.97 -27.34 40.67
C MET A 569 -19.04 -26.07 39.79
N VAL A 570 -19.31 -24.95 40.47
CA VAL A 570 -18.74 -23.65 40.14
C VAL A 570 -17.21 -23.73 40.27
N ARG A 571 -16.50 -23.51 39.16
CA ARG A 571 -15.25 -22.73 39.17
C ARG A 571 -14.96 -22.18 37.78
N ASP A 572 -14.72 -20.88 37.78
CA ASP A 572 -14.04 -20.08 36.77
C ASP A 572 -14.79 -19.76 35.48
N LEU A 573 -15.53 -18.64 35.49
CA LEU A 573 -15.67 -17.77 34.31
C LEU A 573 -16.20 -16.37 34.68
N LEU A 574 -15.34 -15.60 35.37
CA LEU A 574 -15.43 -14.14 35.34
C LEU A 574 -14.02 -13.56 35.18
N ALA A 575 -13.66 -13.24 33.93
CA ALA A 575 -12.63 -12.26 33.61
C ALA A 575 -12.91 -11.68 32.21
N VAL A 576 -13.74 -10.63 32.16
CA VAL A 576 -13.79 -9.72 31.01
C VAL A 576 -12.48 -8.94 31.00
N GLN A 577 -11.54 -9.29 30.13
CA GLN A 577 -10.33 -8.49 29.92
C GLN A 577 -10.69 -7.22 29.14
N ARG A 578 -10.83 -6.11 29.87
CA ARG A 578 -10.67 -4.75 29.34
C ARG A 578 -9.18 -4.49 29.14
N VAL A 579 -8.77 -4.09 27.94
CA VAL A 579 -7.42 -3.55 27.73
C VAL A 579 -7.52 -2.04 27.97
N ASN A 580 -7.02 -1.57 29.12
CA ASN A 580 -6.82 -0.14 29.37
C ASN A 580 -5.34 0.10 29.68
N VAL A 581 -4.69 0.93 28.89
CA VAL A 581 -3.27 1.26 29.01
C VAL A 581 -3.16 2.61 29.68
N HIS A 582 -3.20 2.64 31.02
CA HIS A 582 -2.41 3.56 31.86
C HIS A 582 -2.67 3.33 33.35
N GLY A 583 -1.61 2.98 34.08
CA GLY A 583 -1.48 3.15 35.53
C GLY A 583 -1.84 1.93 36.39
N LEU A 584 -0.83 1.19 36.87
CA LEU A 584 -0.57 1.00 38.31
C LEU A 584 0.65 0.11 38.57
N ARG A 585 1.44 0.57 39.55
CA ARG A 585 2.42 -0.19 40.35
C ARG A 585 1.81 -1.50 40.83
N PHE A 586 2.57 -2.59 40.83
CA PHE A 586 2.23 -3.78 41.62
C PHE A 586 3.45 -4.36 42.35
N MET A 587 3.27 -4.43 43.67
CA MET A 587 4.01 -5.28 44.58
C MET A 587 3.58 -6.74 44.38
N SER A 588 4.60 -7.58 44.24
CA SER A 588 4.80 -8.95 44.72
C SER A 588 3.67 -10.00 44.73
N THR A 589 4.01 -11.10 44.04
CA THR A 589 3.76 -12.54 44.31
C THR A 589 2.55 -13.23 43.69
N GLY A 590 2.85 -14.18 42.79
CA GLY A 590 1.94 -15.21 42.28
C GLY A 590 2.14 -15.47 40.79
N SER A 591 2.88 -16.53 40.45
CA SER A 591 3.39 -16.90 39.13
C SER A 591 2.32 -17.21 38.06
N LEU A 592 2.34 -16.44 36.96
CA LEU A 592 1.91 -16.86 35.61
C LEU A 592 2.96 -16.35 34.60
N SER A 593 3.68 -17.29 34.03
CA SER A 593 4.95 -17.11 33.33
C SER A 593 4.76 -16.96 31.82
N HIS A 594 4.25 -15.84 31.33
CA HIS A 594 4.28 -15.52 29.89
C HIS A 594 4.34 -14.00 29.66
N VAL A 595 5.53 -13.40 29.78
CA VAL A 595 6.01 -12.13 29.17
C VAL A 595 7.33 -11.76 29.88
N THR A 596 8.42 -11.54 29.13
CA THR A 596 9.64 -10.93 29.69
C THR A 596 9.43 -9.42 29.87
N PRO A 597 10.18 -8.74 30.76
CA PRO A 597 9.90 -7.35 31.17
C PRO A 597 9.92 -6.26 30.07
N GLU A 598 10.13 -6.63 28.80
CA GLU A 598 10.38 -5.75 27.65
C GLU A 598 9.29 -5.81 26.57
N GLY A 599 8.18 -6.53 26.79
CA GLY A 599 6.98 -6.40 25.95
C GLY A 599 7.06 -6.90 24.50
N LYS A 600 8.00 -7.79 24.15
CA LYS A 600 8.02 -8.45 22.84
C LYS A 600 7.16 -9.72 22.81
N ALA A 601 6.27 -9.82 21.82
CA ALA A 601 5.57 -11.07 21.49
C ALA A 601 6.53 -12.06 20.82
N LYS A 602 6.70 -13.27 21.39
CA LYS A 602 7.45 -14.37 20.77
C LYS A 602 6.62 -15.07 19.68
N MET A 603 7.21 -15.36 18.53
CA MET A 603 6.68 -16.37 17.61
C MET A 603 6.85 -17.75 18.24
N VAL A 604 5.73 -18.48 18.38
CA VAL A 604 5.73 -19.91 18.68
C VAL A 604 5.50 -20.65 17.36
N ASP A 605 6.46 -21.49 17.00
CA ASP A 605 6.32 -22.49 15.94
C ASP A 605 5.19 -23.46 16.31
N VAL A 606 4.20 -23.61 15.43
CA VAL A 606 3.12 -24.58 15.68
C VAL A 606 2.52 -25.05 14.36
N SER A 607 3.06 -26.14 13.84
CA SER A 607 2.29 -27.13 13.11
C SER A 607 1.24 -27.74 14.06
N GLY A 608 -0.06 -27.48 13.79
CA GLY A 608 -1.20 -28.11 14.51
C GLY A 608 -2.06 -27.19 15.41
N LYS A 609 -2.69 -26.12 14.89
CA LYS A 609 -3.37 -25.09 15.71
C LYS A 609 -4.93 -25.11 15.68
N SER A 610 -5.55 -24.80 16.83
CA SER A 610 -7.00 -24.75 17.10
C SER A 610 -7.74 -23.56 16.44
N VAL A 611 -9.07 -23.65 16.31
CA VAL A 611 -9.97 -22.64 15.72
C VAL A 611 -9.81 -21.24 16.37
N SER A 612 -9.59 -21.19 17.69
CA SER A 612 -9.45 -19.95 18.47
C SER A 612 -8.28 -19.05 18.04
N GLN A 613 -7.20 -19.63 17.51
CA GLN A 613 -6.03 -18.87 17.08
C GLN A 613 -6.18 -18.26 15.68
N ARG A 614 -7.01 -18.84 14.81
CA ARG A 614 -7.34 -18.27 13.49
C ARG A 614 -8.26 -17.07 13.63
N GLU A 615 -9.22 -17.17 14.54
CA GLU A 615 -10.13 -16.08 14.90
C GLU A 615 -9.36 -14.86 15.44
N ALA A 616 -8.45 -15.07 16.39
CA ALA A 616 -7.63 -13.99 16.94
C ALA A 616 -6.82 -13.23 15.86
N ARG A 617 -6.33 -13.94 14.84
CA ARG A 617 -5.59 -13.34 13.72
C ARG A 617 -6.49 -12.56 12.76
N ALA A 618 -7.69 -13.07 12.45
CA ALA A 618 -8.67 -12.35 11.65
C ALA A 618 -9.09 -11.03 12.33
N ARG A 619 -9.37 -11.08 13.64
CA ARG A 619 -9.67 -9.89 14.46
C ARG A 619 -8.52 -8.87 14.43
N ALA A 620 -7.27 -9.32 14.49
CA ALA A 620 -6.11 -8.43 14.40
C ALA A 620 -6.01 -7.70 13.06
N VAL A 621 -6.29 -8.38 11.93
CA VAL A 621 -6.28 -7.73 10.61
C VAL A 621 -7.37 -6.65 10.52
N VAL A 622 -8.57 -6.96 11.02
CA VAL A 622 -9.70 -6.02 11.07
C VAL A 622 -9.37 -4.80 11.93
N ALA A 623 -8.79 -5.00 13.13
CA ALA A 623 -8.40 -3.91 14.00
C ALA A 623 -7.32 -3.02 13.37
N ILE A 624 -6.30 -3.61 12.73
CA ILE A 624 -5.25 -2.85 12.03
C ILE A 624 -5.84 -2.02 10.88
N ALA A 625 -6.74 -2.61 10.08
CA ALA A 625 -7.42 -1.91 8.98
C ALA A 625 -8.16 -0.66 9.50
N ALA A 626 -8.94 -0.85 10.57
CA ALA A 626 -9.73 0.21 11.17
C ALA A 626 -8.88 1.32 11.83
N ILE A 627 -7.79 0.95 12.52
CA ILE A 627 -6.86 1.93 13.13
C ILE A 627 -6.20 2.78 12.04
N LEU A 628 -5.74 2.15 10.94
CA LEU A 628 -5.11 2.88 9.84
C LEU A 628 -6.10 3.81 9.14
N ALA A 629 -7.35 3.37 8.94
CA ALA A 629 -8.39 4.19 8.33
C ALA A 629 -8.80 5.37 9.23
N SER A 630 -8.95 5.14 10.54
CA SER A 630 -9.27 6.18 11.52
C SER A 630 -8.23 7.31 11.52
N LYS A 631 -6.94 6.97 11.43
CA LYS A 631 -5.86 7.95 11.32
C LYS A 631 -5.82 8.72 10.00
N ARG A 632 -6.52 8.24 8.97
CA ARG A 632 -6.57 8.81 7.63
C ARG A 632 -7.98 9.27 7.24
N THR A 633 -8.87 9.49 8.21
CA THR A 633 -10.27 9.90 7.94
C THR A 633 -10.36 11.13 7.04
N SER A 634 -9.50 12.13 7.22
CA SER A 634 -9.44 13.32 6.35
C SER A 634 -9.03 13.05 4.89
N GLU A 635 -8.37 11.92 4.62
CA GLU A 635 -8.03 11.48 3.26
C GLU A 635 -9.15 10.65 2.61
N ILE A 636 -10.07 10.10 3.41
CA ILE A 636 -11.14 9.19 2.99
C ILE A 636 -12.46 9.95 2.84
N ILE A 637 -12.81 10.79 3.83
CA ILE A 637 -14.05 11.55 3.89
C ILE A 637 -13.74 13.03 3.62
N PRO A 638 -14.33 13.64 2.58
CA PRO A 638 -14.14 15.06 2.30
C PRO A 638 -14.57 15.94 3.47
N LEU A 639 -13.97 17.12 3.60
CA LEU A 639 -14.31 18.15 4.60
C LEU A 639 -14.05 17.74 6.07
N CYS A 640 -13.40 16.59 6.31
CA CYS A 640 -12.89 16.21 7.62
C CYS A 640 -11.53 16.87 7.90
N HIS A 641 -11.30 17.22 9.17
CA HIS A 641 -10.02 17.76 9.61
C HIS A 641 -9.04 16.63 9.85
N ASN A 642 -7.74 16.88 9.67
CA ASN A 642 -6.73 15.95 10.13
C ASN A 642 -6.57 16.10 11.66
N ILE A 643 -6.93 15.07 12.42
CA ILE A 643 -6.95 15.10 13.88
C ILE A 643 -5.84 14.18 14.44
N PRO A 644 -4.96 14.68 15.32
CA PRO A 644 -3.99 13.84 16.01
C PRO A 644 -4.70 12.97 17.06
N LEU A 645 -4.90 11.70 16.74
CA LEU A 645 -5.57 10.74 17.63
C LEU A 645 -4.63 10.22 18.71
N SER A 646 -5.06 10.28 19.98
CA SER A 646 -4.33 9.72 21.13
C SER A 646 -4.72 8.26 21.41
N LEU A 647 -5.92 7.85 21.01
CA LEU A 647 -6.38 6.45 21.09
C LEU A 647 -7.27 6.11 19.90
N VAL A 648 -7.07 4.92 19.34
CA VAL A 648 -8.05 4.23 18.49
C VAL A 648 -8.09 2.78 18.96
N ASP A 649 -9.21 2.36 19.52
CA ASP A 649 -9.47 0.99 19.92
C ASP A 649 -10.67 0.45 19.15
N VAL A 650 -10.60 -0.80 18.72
CA VAL A 650 -11.62 -1.44 17.87
C VAL A 650 -11.81 -2.86 18.36
N THR A 651 -13.05 -3.19 18.71
CA THR A 651 -13.43 -4.50 19.18
C THR A 651 -14.44 -5.15 18.23
N THR A 652 -14.28 -6.45 18.03
CA THR A 652 -15.17 -7.25 17.19
C THR A 652 -15.66 -8.45 17.99
N LYS A 653 -16.98 -8.62 18.09
CA LYS A 653 -17.62 -9.72 18.82
C LYS A 653 -18.54 -10.48 17.87
N LEU A 654 -18.37 -11.79 17.78
CA LEU A 654 -19.27 -12.67 17.06
C LEU A 654 -20.39 -13.12 18.02
N ASN A 655 -21.64 -12.84 17.67
CA ASN A 655 -22.80 -13.43 18.30
C ASN A 655 -23.26 -14.64 17.49
N THR A 656 -22.97 -15.85 17.99
CA THR A 656 -23.28 -17.11 17.32
C THR A 656 -24.77 -17.46 17.36
N GLN A 657 -25.57 -16.83 18.22
CA GLN A 657 -27.02 -17.07 18.28
C GLN A 657 -27.76 -16.28 17.20
N THR A 658 -27.33 -15.05 16.93
CA THR A 658 -27.94 -14.17 15.92
C THR A 658 -27.20 -14.16 14.58
N ASN A 659 -26.04 -14.82 14.50
CA ASN A 659 -25.10 -14.77 13.37
C ASN A 659 -24.63 -13.34 13.03
N GLU A 660 -24.53 -12.47 14.04
CA GLU A 660 -24.10 -11.09 13.90
C GLU A 660 -22.65 -10.89 14.31
N VAL A 661 -21.93 -10.03 13.61
CA VAL A 661 -20.63 -9.52 14.06
C VAL A 661 -20.81 -8.08 14.49
N ILE A 662 -20.64 -7.83 15.79
CA ILE A 662 -20.71 -6.50 16.38
C ILE A 662 -19.32 -5.88 16.33
N VAL A 663 -19.21 -4.69 15.74
CA VAL A 663 -17.97 -3.91 15.66
C VAL A 663 -18.16 -2.62 16.44
N GLU A 664 -17.34 -2.41 17.46
CA GLU A 664 -17.36 -1.20 18.29
C GLU A 664 -16.00 -0.51 18.19
N SER A 665 -15.98 0.82 18.17
CA SER A 665 -14.73 1.58 18.25
C SER A 665 -14.78 2.66 19.32
N LEU A 666 -13.62 2.92 19.93
CA LEU A 666 -13.39 4.01 20.86
C LEU A 666 -12.22 4.85 20.36
N VAL A 667 -12.47 6.12 20.08
CA VAL A 667 -11.46 7.07 19.60
C VAL A 667 -11.33 8.22 20.57
N ARG A 668 -10.10 8.67 20.82
CA ARG A 668 -9.79 9.84 21.65
C ARG A 668 -8.77 10.73 20.96
N CYS A 669 -8.87 12.04 21.20
CA CYS A 669 -7.85 13.02 20.86
C CYS A 669 -7.79 14.11 21.93
N ASP A 670 -6.67 14.82 21.98
CA ASP A 670 -6.56 16.08 22.72
C ASP A 670 -6.64 17.24 21.71
N GLY A 671 -7.72 18.03 21.76
CA GLY A 671 -7.91 19.10 20.78
C GLY A 671 -9.28 19.78 20.82
N LYS A 672 -9.49 20.72 19.90
CA LYS A 672 -10.73 21.53 19.78
C LYS A 672 -11.81 20.89 18.89
N THR A 673 -11.49 19.80 18.21
CA THR A 673 -12.35 19.14 17.21
C THR A 673 -12.76 17.76 17.70
N GLY A 674 -14.03 17.38 17.50
CA GLY A 674 -14.53 16.05 17.85
C GLY A 674 -14.01 14.95 16.93
N VAL A 675 -14.00 13.70 17.43
CA VAL A 675 -13.47 12.51 16.74
C VAL A 675 -14.58 11.57 16.25
N GLU A 676 -15.78 12.08 16.03
CA GLU A 676 -16.93 11.24 15.66
C GLU A 676 -16.70 10.55 14.31
N MET A 677 -16.06 11.25 13.37
CA MET A 677 -15.82 10.69 12.04
C MET A 677 -14.72 9.64 12.07
N GLU A 678 -13.71 9.80 12.92
CA GLU A 678 -12.61 8.86 13.08
C GLU A 678 -13.11 7.54 13.70
N ALA A 679 -14.08 7.61 14.62
CA ALA A 679 -14.76 6.44 15.17
C ALA A 679 -15.65 5.74 14.12
N LEU A 680 -16.49 6.50 13.41
CA LEU A 680 -17.37 5.94 12.37
C LEU A 680 -16.58 5.35 11.19
N THR A 681 -15.47 5.97 10.81
CA THR A 681 -14.54 5.46 9.78
C THR A 681 -13.90 4.16 10.24
N ALA A 682 -13.49 4.05 11.51
CA ALA A 682 -12.91 2.81 12.05
C ALA A 682 -13.90 1.64 11.96
N VAL A 683 -15.14 1.83 12.43
CA VAL A 683 -16.18 0.79 12.45
C VAL A 683 -16.54 0.34 11.03
N THR A 684 -16.74 1.28 10.11
CA THR A 684 -17.13 0.97 8.73
C THR A 684 -16.03 0.26 7.95
N VAL A 685 -14.77 0.67 8.09
CA VAL A 685 -13.65 -0.03 7.44
C VAL A 685 -13.43 -1.40 8.05
N ALA A 686 -13.60 -1.57 9.36
CA ALA A 686 -13.60 -2.89 9.98
C ALA A 686 -14.71 -3.79 9.40
N ALA A 687 -15.93 -3.28 9.29
CA ALA A 687 -17.06 -4.02 8.74
C ALA A 687 -16.86 -4.39 7.26
N LEU A 688 -16.34 -3.48 6.43
CA LEU A 688 -15.99 -3.77 5.04
C LEU A 688 -14.83 -4.77 4.91
N THR A 689 -13.87 -4.74 5.83
CA THR A 689 -12.78 -5.72 5.87
C THR A 689 -13.32 -7.12 6.21
N ILE A 690 -14.25 -7.22 7.17
CA ILE A 690 -14.95 -8.47 7.47
C ILE A 690 -15.76 -8.93 6.25
N TYR A 691 -16.45 -8.01 5.58
CA TYR A 691 -17.18 -8.31 4.34
C TYR A 691 -16.24 -8.91 3.29
N ASP A 692 -15.09 -8.29 3.03
CA ASP A 692 -14.11 -8.76 2.03
C ASP A 692 -13.60 -10.18 2.34
N MET A 693 -13.36 -10.47 3.62
CA MET A 693 -12.95 -11.79 4.09
C MET A 693 -14.04 -12.85 3.91
N CYS A 694 -15.31 -12.48 4.03
CA CYS A 694 -16.46 -13.38 4.07
C CYS A 694 -17.21 -13.49 2.73
N LYS A 695 -17.00 -12.59 1.77
CA LYS A 695 -17.74 -12.56 0.49
C LYS A 695 -17.61 -13.82 -0.35
N ALA A 696 -16.53 -14.59 -0.16
CA ALA A 696 -16.35 -15.89 -0.82
C ALA A 696 -17.28 -16.99 -0.25
N VAL A 697 -17.78 -16.79 0.97
CA VAL A 697 -18.68 -17.71 1.68
C VAL A 697 -20.13 -17.29 1.52
N SER A 698 -20.44 -16.00 1.66
CA SER A 698 -21.80 -15.46 1.48
C SER A 698 -21.79 -14.07 0.87
N HIS A 699 -22.70 -13.83 -0.07
CA HIS A 699 -22.96 -12.51 -0.67
C HIS A 699 -24.13 -11.78 0.00
N ASP A 700 -24.85 -12.45 0.90
CA ASP A 700 -26.05 -11.93 1.58
C ASP A 700 -25.71 -11.07 2.80
N ILE A 701 -24.43 -10.85 3.09
CA ILE A 701 -23.95 -10.00 4.19
C ILE A 701 -24.52 -8.58 4.05
N VAL A 702 -25.01 -8.01 5.16
CA VAL A 702 -25.51 -6.64 5.26
C VAL A 702 -24.84 -5.95 6.45
N ILE A 703 -24.30 -4.75 6.24
CA ILE A 703 -23.81 -3.90 7.32
C ILE A 703 -24.95 -2.94 7.69
N ARG A 704 -25.39 -2.98 8.94
CA ARG A 704 -26.49 -2.19 9.49
C ARG A 704 -26.05 -1.47 10.77
N ASP A 705 -26.86 -0.51 11.19
CA ASP A 705 -26.75 0.18 12.48
C ASP A 705 -25.38 0.83 12.74
N VAL A 706 -24.76 1.38 11.69
CA VAL A 706 -23.56 2.20 11.85
C VAL A 706 -23.99 3.57 12.34
N MET A 707 -23.68 3.85 13.60
CA MET A 707 -24.11 5.06 14.30
C MET A 707 -23.15 5.44 15.43
N LEU A 708 -23.19 6.71 15.83
CA LEU A 708 -22.51 7.17 17.04
C LEU A 708 -23.34 6.74 18.26
N VAL A 709 -22.72 6.02 19.18
CA VAL A 709 -23.36 5.56 20.43
C VAL A 709 -23.19 6.59 21.54
N ALA A 710 -21.97 7.10 21.73
CA ALA A 710 -21.69 8.11 22.72
C ALA A 710 -20.50 8.99 22.29
N LYS A 711 -20.47 10.20 22.81
CA LYS A 711 -19.40 11.19 22.70
C LYS A 711 -19.37 12.00 23.99
N SER A 712 -18.19 12.14 24.56
CA SER A 712 -17.93 13.07 25.65
C SER A 712 -16.76 14.00 25.30
N GLY A 713 -16.82 15.23 25.81
CA GLY A 713 -15.83 16.27 25.55
C GLY A 713 -16.13 17.15 24.33
N GLY A 714 -15.52 18.33 24.30
CA GLY A 714 -15.72 19.34 23.26
C GLY A 714 -16.91 20.26 23.54
N LYS A 715 -17.60 20.73 22.49
CA LYS A 715 -18.71 21.69 22.60
C LYS A 715 -20.02 21.10 23.13
N SER A 716 -20.21 19.79 23.00
CA SER A 716 -21.43 19.09 23.40
C SER A 716 -21.16 17.61 23.58
N ASP A 717 -21.68 17.06 24.68
CA ASP A 717 -21.74 15.63 24.92
C ASP A 717 -22.98 15.03 24.25
N PHE A 718 -22.90 13.76 23.88
CA PHE A 718 -24.00 13.01 23.29
C PHE A 718 -23.96 11.59 23.81
N ALA A 719 -25.10 11.05 24.21
CA ALA A 719 -25.28 9.63 24.48
C ALA A 719 -26.60 9.22 23.86
N ARG A 720 -26.55 8.24 22.97
CA ARG A 720 -27.75 7.63 22.40
C ARG A 720 -28.48 6.92 23.53
N ARG A 721 -29.77 7.22 23.72
CA ARG A 721 -30.59 6.53 24.73
C ARG A 721 -30.66 5.06 24.33
N GLU A 722 -30.33 4.15 25.25
CA GLU A 722 -30.70 2.75 25.07
C GLU A 722 -32.23 2.71 25.05
N GLU A 723 -32.82 2.33 23.91
CA GLU A 723 -34.18 1.84 23.96
C GLU A 723 -34.16 0.61 24.87
N PRO A 724 -35.10 0.48 25.82
CA PRO A 724 -35.29 -0.80 26.48
C PRO A 724 -35.45 -1.81 25.35
N LYS A 725 -34.66 -2.89 25.37
CA LYS A 725 -34.96 -4.05 24.54
C LYS A 725 -36.38 -4.44 24.92
N GLU A 726 -37.38 -4.01 24.17
CA GLU A 726 -38.70 -4.61 24.26
C GLU A 726 -38.43 -6.09 24.10
N GLU A 727 -38.81 -6.88 25.11
CA GLU A 727 -39.08 -8.29 24.89
C GLU A 727 -39.87 -8.32 23.59
N LEU A 728 -39.30 -8.95 22.55
CA LEU A 728 -40.04 -9.32 21.36
C LEU A 728 -41.30 -10.01 21.87
N LYS A 729 -42.42 -9.28 21.91
CA LYS A 729 -43.72 -9.90 22.13
C LYS A 729 -43.86 -10.82 20.94
N THR A 730 -43.69 -12.11 21.21
CA THR A 730 -43.97 -13.18 20.26
C THR A 730 -45.40 -12.99 19.79
N ILE A 731 -45.58 -12.36 18.62
CA ILE A 731 -46.84 -12.47 17.90
C ILE A 731 -46.84 -13.89 17.33
N THR A 732 -47.36 -14.82 18.11
CA THR A 732 -47.63 -16.17 17.66
C THR A 732 -48.77 -16.10 16.63
N LEU A 733 -48.43 -16.03 15.34
CA LEU A 733 -49.37 -16.37 14.29
C LEU A 733 -49.58 -17.90 14.34
N LYS A 734 -50.65 -18.33 15.01
CA LYS A 734 -51.13 -19.72 14.95
C LYS A 734 -51.67 -19.97 13.54
N TYR A 735 -50.95 -20.76 12.74
CA TYR A 735 -51.54 -21.38 11.55
C TYR A 735 -52.07 -22.76 11.94
N ASN A 736 -53.39 -22.92 11.93
CA ASN A 736 -54.05 -24.23 12.03
C ASN A 736 -53.73 -25.03 10.77
N ARG A 737 -52.91 -26.08 10.88
CA ARG A 737 -52.92 -27.19 9.91
C ARG A 737 -53.79 -28.30 10.48
N SER A 738 -54.93 -28.54 9.85
CA SER A 738 -55.70 -29.77 10.03
C SER A 738 -54.93 -30.96 9.41
N PRO A 739 -55.04 -32.16 9.99
CA PRO A 739 -54.23 -33.32 9.62
C PRO A 739 -54.92 -34.17 8.53
N ALA A 740 -54.13 -34.68 7.60
CA ALA A 740 -54.40 -35.87 6.79
C ALA A 740 -53.02 -36.35 6.32
N GLU A 741 -52.41 -37.41 6.84
CA GLU A 741 -52.78 -38.84 6.93
C GLU A 741 -51.57 -39.56 6.31
N GLU A 742 -50.91 -40.40 7.12
CA GLU A 742 -49.93 -41.37 6.68
C GLU A 742 -50.57 -42.36 5.70
N LYS A 743 -49.96 -42.58 4.54
CA LYS A 743 -49.96 -43.88 3.86
C LYS A 743 -48.62 -44.11 3.16
N ASP A 744 -47.80 -44.86 3.89
CA ASP A 744 -47.31 -46.20 3.55
C ASP A 744 -46.60 -46.48 2.21
N GLU A 745 -45.71 -47.45 2.35
CA GLU A 745 -44.66 -47.91 1.46
C GLU A 745 -45.05 -48.42 0.07
N ARG A 746 -44.03 -48.40 -0.79
CA ARG A 746 -43.70 -49.40 -1.83
C ARG A 746 -44.44 -49.38 -3.19
N PHE A 747 -43.62 -49.69 -4.20
CA PHE A 747 -43.90 -50.08 -5.59
C PHE A 747 -44.12 -48.98 -6.66
N TYR A 748 -43.09 -48.84 -7.52
CA TYR A 748 -43.20 -48.41 -8.91
C TYR A 748 -44.24 -49.27 -9.67
N PRO A 749 -44.93 -48.68 -10.68
CA PRO A 749 -44.47 -48.93 -12.05
C PRO A 749 -44.51 -47.70 -12.98
N THR A 750 -43.53 -47.69 -13.89
CA THR A 750 -43.49 -47.11 -15.25
C THR A 750 -44.80 -47.26 -16.05
N PRO A 751 -44.93 -46.70 -17.28
CA PRO A 751 -44.64 -45.34 -17.77
C PRO A 751 -45.79 -44.80 -18.68
N ILE A 752 -46.01 -43.48 -18.79
CA ILE A 752 -46.28 -42.71 -20.04
C ILE A 752 -45.86 -41.27 -19.76
#